data_AF-A0A8C9CSM6-F1
#
_entry.id   AF-A0A8C9CSM6-F1
#
_cell.length_a   1.000
_cell.length_b   1.000
_cell.length_c   1.000
_cell.angle_alpha   90.00
_cell.angle_beta   90.00
_cell.angle_gamma   90.00
#
_symmetry.space_group_name_H-M   'P 1'
#
loop_
_entity.id
_entity.type
_entity.pdbx_description
1 polymer ?
#
loop_
_entity_poly.entity_id
_entity_poly.type
_entity_poly.pdbx_seq_one_letter_code
_entity_poly.pdbx_strand_id
1 'polypeptide(L)'
;MARLADYFVLVAFGPHPRGSAEGQGQILQRFPEKDWEDNPFPQGIELFCQPSGWQLCPERNPPTFFVAVLTDINSERHYCACLTFWEPVEPTQEGLCTEDTAEREEEAGEGGPVGLSTAAPGPPGQLFAPKTLVLVSRLDHAEVFRNSLGLIYTIHVEGLNVGLENVVGNLLTCIIPLAGGSQRTISLGAGDRQVIQTPLTDSLPISRCSVALLFRQLGITNVLSLFCAALTEHKVLFLSRSYQRLSDACRGLLALLFPLRYSFTYVPILPAQLLEVLSTPTPFIIGVNAAFQAEAQELLDVIVADLDGGTVTVPECVHIPPLPEPLQSQTHSILSMVLDPELELADLAFPPPTTSTSSLKMQDKELRAVFLRLFAQLLQGYRWCLHMVRIHPEPVIRFHKVAFLGQRGLVEDDFLMKVLEGMAFAGFVSERGVPYRPTDLFDELVAHEVARMRADDSHPQRVLRHVKELAEQLYKNENPYPAVAMHKVQRPGEASHLRRAPRPFPRLDEGMVQWIVDQATAKMQGAPPAVKAEKKTTVPSGPPMTAILERSSGLHGNSARRLEVVRNCISYVFEGKMLEAKKLLPAVLRALKGRAARRCLAQELHLHVQQNRAVLDHQQFDFVVRMMNCCLQDCTSLDEHGIAAALLPLVTAFCRKLSPGVTQFAYSCVQEHVVWSTPQFWEAMFYGDVQTHIRALYLEPAEDRDPSQVLGSPATTSRGCMSWCQVWGLGLETLPLDGWAQARA
;
A
#
# COMPACT_ATOMS: atom_id res chain seq x y z
N MET A 1 17.52 -13.80 -11.92
CA MET A 1 18.00 -12.68 -12.75
C MET A 1 16.87 -12.28 -13.69
N ALA A 2 16.80 -11.04 -14.15
CA ALA A 2 15.76 -10.60 -15.09
C ALA A 2 16.38 -9.97 -16.35
N ARG A 3 15.69 -10.01 -17.49
CA ARG A 3 16.09 -9.24 -18.68
C ARG A 3 15.87 -7.76 -18.43
N LEU A 4 16.77 -6.91 -18.94
CA LEU A 4 16.63 -5.45 -18.85
C LEU A 4 15.43 -4.97 -19.66
N ALA A 5 15.30 -5.47 -20.89
CA ALA A 5 14.15 -5.28 -21.74
C ALA A 5 13.74 -6.64 -22.32
N ASP A 6 12.44 -6.92 -22.31
CA ASP A 6 11.86 -8.12 -22.88
C ASP A 6 11.64 -7.94 -24.39
N TYR A 7 11.20 -6.76 -24.82
CA TYR A 7 10.99 -6.45 -26.24
C TYR A 7 11.45 -5.03 -26.61
N PHE A 8 11.90 -4.88 -27.86
CA PHE A 8 12.03 -3.60 -28.55
C PHE A 8 11.01 -3.56 -29.68
N VAL A 9 10.29 -2.45 -29.83
CA VAL A 9 9.24 -2.29 -30.85
C VAL A 9 9.37 -0.94 -31.52
N LEU A 10 9.19 -0.89 -32.85
CA LEU A 10 8.97 0.33 -33.59
C LEU A 10 7.51 0.38 -34.03
N VAL A 11 6.79 1.40 -33.56
CA VAL A 11 5.39 1.65 -33.94
C VAL A 11 5.34 2.95 -34.75
N ALA A 12 4.58 2.96 -35.83
CA ALA A 12 4.41 4.13 -36.69
C ALA A 12 2.93 4.41 -36.95
N PHE A 13 2.64 5.62 -37.42
CA PHE A 13 1.33 5.97 -37.93
C PHE A 13 0.95 5.07 -39.12
N GLY A 14 -0.22 4.43 -39.05
CA GLY A 14 -0.84 3.69 -40.12
C GLY A 14 -2.23 4.27 -40.44
N PRO A 15 -2.65 4.24 -41.72
CA PRO A 15 -3.97 4.73 -42.12
C PRO A 15 -5.07 3.88 -41.49
N HIS A 16 -6.17 4.53 -41.07
CA HIS A 16 -7.29 3.84 -40.45
C HIS A 16 -8.15 3.14 -41.52
N PRO A 17 -8.54 1.87 -41.33
CA PRO A 17 -9.23 1.08 -42.35
C PRO A 17 -10.63 1.59 -42.72
N ARG A 18 -11.17 2.59 -42.01
CA ARG A 18 -12.51 3.16 -42.23
C ARG A 18 -12.52 4.61 -42.73
N GLY A 19 -11.36 5.20 -43.09
CA GLY A 19 -11.30 6.57 -43.59
C GLY A 19 -11.59 7.65 -42.55
N SER A 20 -11.48 7.34 -41.25
CA SER A 20 -11.49 8.35 -40.19
C SER A 20 -10.24 9.23 -40.29
N ALA A 21 -10.36 10.52 -39.97
CA ALA A 21 -9.22 11.44 -39.85
C ALA A 21 -8.21 11.02 -38.76
N GLU A 22 -8.60 10.12 -37.86
CA GLU A 22 -7.72 9.53 -36.85
C GLU A 22 -7.00 8.31 -37.41
N GLY A 23 -5.67 8.28 -37.30
CA GLY A 23 -4.87 7.11 -37.66
C GLY A 23 -4.90 6.02 -36.60
N GLN A 24 -4.22 4.91 -36.89
CA GLN A 24 -3.96 3.84 -35.92
C GLN A 24 -2.45 3.57 -35.85
N GLY A 25 -1.99 3.03 -34.73
CA GLY A 25 -0.60 2.60 -34.62
C GLY A 25 -0.39 1.27 -35.34
N GLN A 26 0.68 1.19 -36.12
CA GLN A 26 1.10 -0.02 -36.81
C GLN A 26 2.50 -0.41 -36.31
N ILE A 27 2.63 -1.63 -35.80
CA ILE A 27 3.94 -2.20 -35.46
C ILE A 27 4.69 -2.49 -36.77
N LEU A 28 5.80 -1.79 -37.02
CA LEU A 28 6.62 -1.98 -38.21
C LEU A 28 7.64 -3.09 -38.04
N GLN A 29 8.21 -3.21 -36.84
CA GLN A 29 9.18 -4.24 -36.47
C GLN A 29 9.19 -4.42 -34.96
N ARG A 30 9.43 -5.65 -34.51
CA ARG A 30 9.58 -6.01 -33.10
C ARG A 30 10.71 -7.01 -32.93
N PHE A 31 11.42 -6.93 -31.81
CA PHE A 31 12.49 -7.86 -31.45
C PHE A 31 12.38 -8.31 -29.99
N PRO A 32 12.51 -9.61 -29.70
CA PRO A 32 12.52 -10.72 -30.66
C PRO A 32 11.16 -10.86 -31.40
N GLU A 33 11.17 -11.51 -32.57
CA GLU A 33 9.94 -11.79 -33.35
C GLU A 33 9.13 -12.94 -32.77
N LYS A 34 9.77 -13.82 -32.00
CA LYS A 34 9.12 -14.90 -31.27
C LYS A 34 8.96 -14.49 -29.82
N ASP A 35 7.80 -14.79 -29.27
CA ASP A 35 7.48 -14.48 -27.89
C ASP A 35 8.34 -15.31 -26.93
N TRP A 36 8.70 -14.71 -25.81
CA TRP A 36 9.36 -15.45 -24.73
C TRP A 36 8.36 -16.40 -24.07
N GLU A 37 8.79 -17.63 -23.79
CA GLU A 37 7.96 -18.62 -23.08
C GLU A 37 7.53 -18.14 -21.69
N ASP A 38 8.40 -17.40 -21.00
CA ASP A 38 8.14 -16.87 -19.66
C ASP A 38 7.44 -15.51 -19.65
N ASN A 39 7.36 -14.81 -20.80
CA ASN A 39 6.78 -13.48 -20.89
C ASN A 39 6.28 -13.16 -22.32
N PRO A 40 5.02 -13.50 -22.67
CA PRO A 40 4.49 -13.27 -24.01
C PRO A 40 4.40 -11.77 -24.35
N PHE A 41 4.30 -11.46 -25.64
CA PHE A 41 4.25 -10.07 -26.10
C PHE A 41 2.91 -9.40 -25.69
N PRO A 42 2.94 -8.20 -25.07
CA PRO A 42 1.71 -7.52 -24.68
C PRO A 42 0.94 -7.00 -25.90
N GLN A 43 -0.33 -7.38 -26.01
CA GLN A 43 -1.23 -6.92 -27.07
C GLN A 43 -1.70 -5.48 -26.85
N GLY A 44 -1.94 -4.73 -27.93
CA GLY A 44 -2.49 -3.36 -27.86
C GLY A 44 -1.48 -2.28 -27.47
N ILE A 45 -0.18 -2.57 -27.48
CA ILE A 45 0.88 -1.62 -27.10
C ILE A 45 0.85 -0.33 -27.93
N GLU A 46 0.39 -0.42 -29.19
CA GLU A 46 0.21 0.68 -30.11
C GLU A 46 -0.74 1.77 -29.60
N LEU A 47 -1.74 1.41 -28.79
CA LEU A 47 -2.65 2.36 -28.15
C LEU A 47 -1.92 3.21 -27.10
N PHE A 48 -1.00 2.60 -26.36
CA PHE A 48 -0.23 3.25 -25.31
C PHE A 48 0.94 4.08 -25.84
N CYS A 49 1.38 3.84 -27.09
CA CYS A 49 2.45 4.61 -27.72
C CYS A 49 2.03 6.05 -28.04
N GLN A 50 0.74 6.26 -28.36
CA GLN A 50 0.13 7.56 -28.60
C GLN A 50 -1.20 7.65 -27.83
N PRO A 51 -1.18 7.94 -26.51
CA PRO A 51 -2.39 7.89 -25.69
C PRO A 51 -3.46 8.94 -26.09
N SER A 52 -3.06 10.04 -26.74
CA SER A 52 -3.98 11.04 -27.33
C SER A 52 -4.52 10.64 -28.71
N GLY A 53 -4.16 9.47 -29.23
CA GLY A 53 -4.44 9.06 -30.60
C GLY A 53 -3.31 9.34 -31.58
N TRP A 54 -3.34 8.63 -32.71
CA TRP A 54 -2.37 8.74 -33.79
C TRP A 54 -2.80 9.83 -34.75
N GLN A 55 -2.11 10.97 -34.73
CA GLN A 55 -2.48 12.16 -35.49
C GLN A 55 -1.29 12.68 -36.30
N LEU A 56 -1.58 13.25 -37.47
CA LEU A 56 -0.61 13.99 -38.28
C LEU A 56 -0.51 15.42 -37.78
N CYS A 57 0.69 16.01 -37.87
CA CYS A 57 0.93 17.39 -37.48
C CYS A 57 1.52 18.20 -38.66
N PRO A 58 1.15 19.48 -38.83
CA PRO A 58 1.74 20.34 -39.84
C PRO A 58 3.18 20.77 -39.49
N GLU A 59 3.55 20.67 -38.22
CA GLU A 59 4.87 21.03 -37.71
C GLU A 59 5.63 19.80 -37.20
N ARG A 60 6.96 19.85 -37.34
CA ARG A 60 7.84 18.82 -36.83
C ARG A 60 8.11 19.04 -35.35
N ASN A 61 7.35 18.35 -34.51
CA ASN A 61 7.47 18.43 -33.06
C ASN A 61 8.80 17.82 -32.53
N PRO A 62 9.32 18.30 -31.39
CA PRO A 62 10.49 17.73 -30.74
C PRO A 62 10.21 16.31 -30.23
N PRO A 63 11.24 15.46 -30.08
CA PRO A 63 11.04 14.10 -29.56
C PRO A 63 10.60 14.12 -28.09
N THR A 64 9.64 13.26 -27.75
CA THR A 64 9.04 13.16 -26.41
C THR A 64 9.26 11.79 -25.81
N PHE A 65 9.24 11.70 -24.47
CA PHE A 65 9.35 10.42 -23.77
C PHE A 65 8.41 10.33 -22.58
N PHE A 66 7.80 9.15 -22.40
CA PHE A 66 7.05 8.76 -21.21
C PHE A 66 7.13 7.23 -21.01
N VAL A 67 6.62 6.74 -19.88
CA VAL A 67 6.50 5.30 -19.62
C VAL A 67 5.04 4.98 -19.30
N ALA A 68 4.42 4.18 -20.16
CA ALA A 68 3.11 3.58 -19.92
C ALA A 68 3.25 2.26 -19.14
N VAL A 69 2.18 1.81 -18.51
CA VAL A 69 2.14 0.54 -17.77
C VAL A 69 0.96 -0.28 -18.25
N LEU A 70 1.23 -1.50 -18.70
CA LEU A 70 0.23 -2.51 -19.02
C LEU A 70 0.22 -3.55 -17.90
N THR A 71 -0.96 -4.00 -17.49
CA THR A 71 -1.10 -5.03 -16.46
C THR A 71 -1.64 -6.29 -17.14
N ASP A 72 -0.99 -7.42 -16.92
CA ASP A 72 -1.44 -8.69 -17.51
C ASP A 72 -2.46 -9.43 -16.62
N ILE A 73 -2.89 -10.61 -17.08
CA ILE A 73 -3.87 -11.46 -16.39
C ILE A 73 -3.40 -11.96 -15.02
N ASN A 74 -2.09 -11.97 -14.77
CA ASN A 74 -1.49 -12.38 -13.50
C ASN A 74 -1.29 -11.18 -12.56
N SER A 75 -1.77 -9.99 -12.94
CA SER A 75 -1.53 -8.72 -12.25
C SER A 75 -0.06 -8.29 -12.24
N GLU A 76 0.76 -8.81 -13.15
CA GLU A 76 2.13 -8.32 -13.34
C GLU A 76 2.13 -7.06 -14.22
N ARG A 77 3.08 -6.16 -13.97
CA ARG A 77 3.19 -4.86 -14.65
C ARG A 77 4.31 -4.88 -15.68
N HIS A 78 3.96 -4.48 -16.90
CA HIS A 78 4.86 -4.29 -18.02
C HIS A 78 5.05 -2.80 -18.29
N TYR A 79 6.26 -2.30 -18.05
CA TYR A 79 6.62 -0.91 -18.29
C TYR A 79 7.01 -0.73 -19.76
N CYS A 80 6.26 0.10 -20.46
CA CYS A 80 6.48 0.44 -21.86
C CYS A 80 7.05 1.84 -21.97
N ALA A 81 8.38 1.94 -22.09
CA ALA A 81 9.06 3.20 -22.28
C ALA A 81 8.97 3.61 -23.74
N CYS A 82 8.33 4.74 -24.01
CA CYS A 82 8.03 5.23 -25.35
C CYS A 82 8.85 6.48 -25.65
N LEU A 83 9.64 6.47 -26.72
CA LEU A 83 10.28 7.67 -27.31
C LEU A 83 9.65 7.95 -28.66
N THR A 84 8.89 9.03 -28.76
CA THR A 84 8.21 9.46 -29.98
C THR A 84 9.00 10.56 -30.67
N PHE A 85 9.16 10.46 -31.99
CA PHE A 85 9.74 11.47 -32.86
C PHE A 85 8.91 11.58 -34.15
N TRP A 86 9.14 12.63 -34.94
CA TRP A 86 8.27 13.00 -36.04
C TRP A 86 9.02 12.98 -37.38
N GLU A 87 8.46 12.28 -38.36
CA GLU A 87 8.99 12.13 -39.71
C GLU A 87 7.99 12.65 -40.76
N PRO A 88 8.47 13.19 -41.89
CA PRO A 88 7.60 13.64 -42.98
C PRO A 88 6.82 12.47 -43.58
N VAL A 89 5.54 12.69 -43.87
CA VAL A 89 4.68 11.74 -44.57
C VAL A 89 5.13 11.62 -46.04
N GLU A 90 5.16 10.39 -46.58
CA GLU A 90 5.44 10.18 -48.01
C GLU A 90 4.24 10.58 -48.87
N PRO A 91 4.43 11.19 -50.06
CA PRO A 91 3.36 11.76 -50.88
C PRO A 91 2.28 10.75 -51.33
N THR A 92 2.54 9.45 -51.28
CA THR A 92 1.54 8.40 -51.54
C THR A 92 0.42 8.34 -50.49
N GLN A 93 0.63 8.89 -49.28
CA GLN A 93 -0.35 8.94 -48.20
C GLN A 93 -1.17 10.24 -48.18
N GLU A 94 -0.76 11.29 -48.91
CA GLU A 94 -1.43 12.61 -48.94
C GLU A 94 -2.76 12.59 -49.71
N GLY A 95 -2.93 11.65 -50.64
CA GLY A 95 -4.11 11.53 -51.51
C GLY A 95 -5.37 10.94 -50.85
N LEU A 96 -5.30 10.48 -49.60
CA LEU A 96 -6.46 9.93 -48.87
C LEU A 96 -7.10 10.91 -47.88
N CYS A 97 -6.41 11.99 -47.51
CA CYS A 97 -6.86 12.93 -46.47
C CYS A 97 -7.25 14.32 -47.01
N THR A 98 -6.96 14.62 -48.27
CA THR A 98 -7.13 15.97 -48.85
C THR A 98 -8.52 16.24 -49.43
N GLU A 99 -9.40 15.24 -49.55
CA GLU A 99 -10.75 15.45 -50.11
C GLU A 99 -11.74 16.08 -49.11
N ASP A 100 -11.51 16.00 -47.79
CA ASP A 100 -12.46 16.49 -46.78
C ASP A 100 -12.22 17.93 -46.28
N THR A 101 -11.07 18.54 -46.57
CA THR A 101 -10.75 19.91 -46.10
C THR A 101 -11.14 21.01 -47.09
N ALA A 102 -11.45 20.67 -48.34
CA ALA A 102 -11.76 21.66 -49.38
C ALA A 102 -13.15 22.31 -49.27
N GLU A 103 -14.05 21.82 -48.41
CA GLU A 103 -15.42 22.34 -48.28
C GLU A 103 -15.61 23.37 -47.14
N ARG A 104 -14.55 23.82 -46.45
CA ARG A 104 -14.68 24.73 -45.29
C ARG A 104 -14.00 26.10 -45.41
N GLU A 105 -13.41 26.45 -46.55
CA GLU A 105 -12.65 27.73 -46.70
C GLU A 105 -13.44 28.90 -47.32
N GLU A 106 -14.72 28.77 -47.62
CA GLU A 106 -15.57 29.92 -47.99
C GLU A 106 -16.45 30.35 -46.79
N GLU A 107 -15.89 31.07 -45.82
CA GLU A 107 -16.56 32.11 -45.00
C GLU A 107 -15.68 32.50 -43.79
N ALA A 108 -14.70 33.38 -43.99
CA ALA A 108 -14.14 34.22 -42.91
C ALA A 108 -13.37 35.42 -43.48
N GLY A 109 -14.07 36.52 -43.71
CA GLY A 109 -13.48 37.81 -44.05
C GLY A 109 -13.00 38.59 -42.81
N GLU A 110 -11.83 39.22 -42.99
CA GLU A 110 -11.34 40.49 -42.43
C GLU A 110 -10.94 40.62 -40.93
N GLY A 111 -9.62 40.86 -40.70
CA GLY A 111 -9.13 41.97 -39.85
C GLY A 111 -8.22 41.64 -38.65
N GLY A 112 -6.92 42.01 -38.71
CA GLY A 112 -6.08 42.33 -37.52
C GLY A 112 -4.69 41.66 -37.44
N PRO A 113 -3.65 42.28 -36.82
CA PRO A 113 -2.32 42.34 -37.43
C PRO A 113 -1.24 41.36 -36.92
N VAL A 114 -0.38 41.03 -37.88
CA VAL A 114 0.99 40.47 -37.89
C VAL A 114 1.77 40.58 -36.58
N GLY A 115 2.01 39.43 -35.93
CA GLY A 115 3.13 39.20 -35.03
C GLY A 115 4.23 38.42 -35.75
N LEU A 116 5.42 39.01 -35.89
CA LEU A 116 6.58 38.37 -36.52
C LEU A 116 7.06 37.19 -35.67
N SER A 117 6.98 35.97 -36.22
CA SER A 117 7.74 34.82 -35.75
C SER A 117 8.58 34.28 -36.92
N THR A 118 9.90 34.38 -36.79
CA THR A 118 10.87 33.87 -37.76
C THR A 118 11.13 32.39 -37.50
N ALA A 119 10.32 31.53 -38.10
CA ALA A 119 10.66 30.14 -38.38
C ALA A 119 10.48 29.91 -39.89
N ALA A 120 11.45 29.25 -40.53
CA ALA A 120 11.47 29.07 -41.98
C ALA A 120 10.23 28.29 -42.46
N PRO A 121 9.50 28.73 -43.52
CA PRO A 121 8.36 27.98 -44.03
C PRO A 121 8.85 26.70 -44.72
N GLY A 122 8.31 25.55 -44.33
CA GLY A 122 8.40 24.33 -45.14
C GLY A 122 7.64 24.48 -46.47
N PRO A 123 7.80 23.54 -47.42
CA PRO A 123 6.94 23.51 -48.60
C PRO A 123 5.46 23.43 -48.17
N PRO A 124 4.54 24.16 -48.83
CA PRO A 124 3.13 24.16 -48.47
C PRO A 124 2.56 22.74 -48.61
N GLY A 125 2.00 22.20 -47.52
CA GLY A 125 1.31 20.90 -47.50
C GLY A 125 2.05 19.74 -46.81
N GLN A 126 3.32 19.87 -46.42
CA GLN A 126 4.05 18.76 -45.78
C GLN A 126 3.52 18.44 -44.38
N LEU A 127 2.94 17.25 -44.20
CA LEU A 127 2.54 16.71 -42.90
C LEU A 127 3.64 15.85 -42.28
N PHE A 128 3.65 15.75 -40.96
CA PHE A 128 4.55 14.92 -40.16
C PHE A 128 3.76 13.87 -39.37
N ALA A 129 4.21 12.62 -39.45
CA ALA A 129 3.66 11.50 -38.71
C ALA A 129 4.53 11.13 -37.51
N PRO A 130 3.92 10.73 -36.38
CA PRO A 130 4.66 10.22 -35.23
C PRO A 130 5.20 8.81 -35.52
N LYS A 131 6.41 8.55 -35.03
CA LYS A 131 7.01 7.22 -34.88
C LYS A 131 7.51 7.05 -33.46
N THR A 132 7.28 5.89 -32.87
CA THR A 132 7.58 5.61 -31.47
C THR A 132 8.50 4.40 -31.36
N LEU A 133 9.66 4.60 -30.74
CA LEU A 133 10.53 3.53 -30.26
C LEU A 133 10.03 3.10 -28.88
N VAL A 134 9.89 1.80 -28.67
CA VAL A 134 9.35 1.25 -27.42
C VAL A 134 10.28 0.20 -26.84
N LEU A 135 10.56 0.30 -25.55
CA LEU A 135 11.11 -0.80 -24.75
C LEU A 135 10.04 -1.33 -23.81
N VAL A 136 9.79 -2.63 -23.85
CA VAL A 136 8.91 -3.34 -22.93
C VAL A 136 9.78 -4.03 -21.89
N SER A 137 9.49 -3.83 -20.60
CA SER A 137 10.23 -4.46 -19.52
C SER A 137 9.36 -4.72 -18.30
N ARG A 138 9.63 -5.82 -17.58
CA ARG A 138 9.12 -6.05 -16.23
C ARG A 138 9.81 -5.19 -15.15
N LEU A 139 10.90 -4.49 -15.49
CA LEU A 139 11.67 -3.66 -14.57
C LEU A 139 11.33 -2.17 -14.74
N ASP A 140 11.08 -1.45 -13.63
CA ASP A 140 10.91 0.02 -13.66
C ASP A 140 12.28 0.73 -13.62
N HIS A 141 12.94 0.83 -14.78
CA HIS A 141 14.17 1.60 -14.96
C HIS A 141 14.00 2.75 -15.98
N ALA A 142 12.99 3.61 -15.77
CA ALA A 142 12.63 4.67 -16.73
C ALA A 142 13.80 5.56 -17.18
N GLU A 143 14.74 5.92 -16.30
CA GLU A 143 15.90 6.75 -16.68
C GLU A 143 16.84 6.01 -17.63
N VAL A 144 17.10 4.73 -17.38
CA VAL A 144 17.93 3.87 -18.25
C VAL A 144 17.26 3.66 -19.60
N PHE A 145 15.95 3.46 -19.62
CA PHE A 145 15.20 3.34 -20.87
C PHE A 145 15.18 4.65 -21.66
N ARG A 146 15.01 5.80 -20.99
CA ARG A 146 15.11 7.13 -21.63
C ARG A 146 16.47 7.32 -22.30
N ASN A 147 17.53 7.00 -21.58
CA ASN A 147 18.90 7.09 -22.06
C ASN A 147 19.15 6.15 -23.25
N SER A 148 18.67 4.91 -23.14
CA SER A 148 18.85 3.88 -24.16
C SER A 148 18.10 4.19 -25.46
N LEU A 149 16.83 4.59 -25.37
CA LEU A 149 16.05 5.02 -26.53
C LEU A 149 16.59 6.33 -27.12
N GLY A 150 17.04 7.25 -26.26
CA GLY A 150 17.71 8.48 -26.67
C GLY A 150 18.98 8.21 -27.46
N LEU A 151 19.77 7.20 -27.08
CA LEU A 151 20.95 6.76 -27.82
C LEU A 151 20.57 6.22 -29.21
N ILE A 152 19.57 5.34 -29.29
CA ILE A 152 19.07 4.79 -30.56
C ILE A 152 18.62 5.92 -31.50
N TYR A 153 17.85 6.86 -30.98
CA TYR A 153 17.42 8.05 -31.71
C TYR A 153 18.61 8.92 -32.16
N THR A 154 19.61 9.11 -31.30
CA THR A 154 20.81 9.90 -31.63
C THR A 154 21.63 9.26 -32.75
N ILE A 155 21.86 7.95 -32.67
CA ILE A 155 22.57 7.19 -33.72
C ILE A 155 21.87 7.37 -35.06
N HIS A 156 20.54 7.28 -35.06
CA HIS A 156 19.72 7.45 -36.25
C HIS A 156 19.81 8.88 -36.82
N VAL A 157 19.53 9.91 -36.01
CA VAL A 157 19.41 11.30 -36.50
C VAL A 157 20.77 11.93 -36.84
N GLU A 158 21.83 11.55 -36.13
CA GLU A 158 23.20 12.04 -36.42
C GLU A 158 23.93 11.17 -37.45
N GLY A 159 23.39 10.00 -37.81
CA GLY A 159 24.04 9.08 -38.73
C GLY A 159 25.38 8.54 -38.20
N LEU A 160 25.43 8.23 -36.89
CA LEU A 160 26.65 7.70 -36.27
C LEU A 160 26.97 6.32 -36.83
N ASN A 161 28.25 6.01 -36.99
CA ASN A 161 28.73 4.71 -37.50
C ASN A 161 28.69 3.63 -36.42
N VAL A 162 27.51 3.38 -35.85
CA VAL A 162 27.23 2.38 -34.80
C VAL A 162 26.02 1.57 -35.24
N GLY A 163 26.16 0.25 -35.37
CA GLY A 163 25.07 -0.63 -35.80
C GLY A 163 23.94 -0.66 -34.77
N LEU A 164 22.72 -0.29 -35.19
CA LEU A 164 21.54 -0.24 -34.33
C LEU A 164 21.14 -1.65 -33.84
N GLU A 165 21.36 -2.67 -34.65
CA GLU A 165 21.14 -4.08 -34.33
C GLU A 165 21.95 -4.50 -33.10
N ASN A 166 23.20 -4.04 -32.99
CA ASN A 166 24.04 -4.33 -31.83
C ASN A 166 23.52 -3.63 -30.57
N VAL A 167 23.06 -2.38 -30.69
CA VAL A 167 22.50 -1.62 -29.55
C VAL A 167 21.23 -2.30 -29.04
N VAL A 168 20.30 -2.66 -29.95
CA VAL A 168 19.05 -3.35 -29.63
C VAL A 168 19.32 -4.76 -29.09
N GLY A 169 20.19 -5.53 -29.74
CA GLY A 169 20.58 -6.86 -29.27
C GLY A 169 21.23 -6.83 -27.87
N ASN A 170 22.09 -5.86 -27.59
CA ASN A 170 22.69 -5.66 -26.26
C ASN A 170 21.65 -5.31 -25.19
N LEU A 171 20.60 -4.54 -25.53
CA LEU A 171 19.51 -4.23 -24.61
C LEU A 171 18.71 -5.48 -24.23
N LEU A 172 18.32 -6.27 -25.24
CA LEU A 172 17.49 -7.48 -25.08
C LEU A 172 18.25 -8.61 -24.35
N THR A 173 19.57 -8.65 -24.50
CA THR A 173 20.44 -9.67 -23.88
C THR A 173 21.04 -9.24 -22.55
N CYS A 174 20.80 -7.99 -22.13
CA CYS A 174 21.29 -7.51 -20.85
C CYS A 174 20.48 -8.13 -19.71
N ILE A 175 21.18 -8.83 -18.81
CA ILE A 175 20.58 -9.48 -17.66
C ILE A 175 20.86 -8.67 -16.38
N ILE A 176 19.85 -8.30 -15.62
CA ILE A 176 20.01 -7.59 -14.36
C ILE A 176 20.00 -8.59 -13.20
N PRO A 177 21.04 -8.59 -12.34
CA PRO A 177 21.00 -9.37 -11.11
C PRO A 177 19.88 -8.84 -10.21
N LEU A 178 19.06 -9.76 -9.68
CA LEU A 178 17.94 -9.42 -8.77
C LEU A 178 18.36 -9.49 -7.30
N ALA A 179 19.64 -9.67 -7.02
CA ALA A 179 20.15 -9.66 -5.65
C ALA A 179 20.10 -8.22 -5.13
N GLY A 180 19.49 -8.02 -3.96
CA GLY A 180 19.31 -6.69 -3.38
C GLY A 180 20.66 -5.97 -3.21
N GLY A 181 20.70 -4.71 -3.63
CA GLY A 181 21.90 -3.89 -3.60
C GLY A 181 22.94 -4.24 -4.67
N SER A 182 22.61 -5.05 -5.67
CA SER A 182 23.56 -5.34 -6.76
C SER A 182 23.67 -4.16 -7.73
N GLN A 183 24.88 -3.95 -8.24
CA GLN A 183 25.20 -2.94 -9.24
C GLN A 183 25.66 -3.61 -10.53
N ARG A 184 25.14 -3.16 -11.67
CA ARG A 184 25.56 -3.62 -12.99
C ARG A 184 25.78 -2.44 -13.92
N THR A 185 26.98 -2.35 -14.47
CA THR A 185 27.30 -1.41 -15.55
C THR A 185 26.89 -2.03 -16.87
N ILE A 186 26.15 -1.27 -17.68
CA ILE A 186 25.74 -1.64 -19.04
C ILE A 186 26.43 -0.71 -20.04
N SER A 187 26.75 -1.24 -21.22
CA SER A 187 27.34 -0.49 -22.33
C SER A 187 26.67 -0.94 -23.60
N LEU A 188 25.92 -0.05 -24.25
CA LEU A 188 25.15 -0.38 -25.44
C LEU A 188 25.91 -0.14 -26.75
N GLY A 189 27.01 0.62 -26.71
CA GLY A 189 27.78 1.07 -27.88
C GLY A 189 28.00 2.59 -27.88
N ALA A 190 28.64 3.15 -28.90
CA ALA A 190 28.81 4.61 -29.06
C ALA A 190 29.45 5.37 -27.87
N GLY A 191 30.24 4.70 -27.03
CA GLY A 191 30.80 5.29 -25.80
C GLY A 191 29.81 5.40 -24.64
N ASP A 192 28.58 4.87 -24.80
CA ASP A 192 27.58 4.77 -23.75
C ASP A 192 28.06 3.88 -22.60
N ARG A 193 27.83 4.37 -21.39
CA ARG A 193 27.99 3.64 -20.15
C ARG A 193 26.89 4.10 -19.23
N GLN A 194 26.08 3.17 -18.76
CA GLN A 194 25.00 3.41 -17.81
C GLN A 194 25.14 2.43 -16.64
N VAL A 195 24.60 2.80 -15.49
CA VAL A 195 24.69 2.00 -14.27
C VAL A 195 23.30 1.72 -13.75
N ILE A 196 23.00 0.44 -13.59
CA ILE A 196 21.78 -0.03 -12.93
C ILE A 196 22.15 -0.47 -11.53
N GLN A 197 21.36 -0.03 -10.56
CA GLN A 197 21.40 -0.52 -9.19
C GLN A 197 20.02 -1.01 -8.80
N THR A 198 19.98 -2.15 -8.12
CA THR A 198 18.76 -2.70 -7.53
C THR A 198 18.62 -2.23 -6.09
N PRO A 199 17.40 -2.10 -5.55
CA PRO A 199 17.21 -1.69 -4.17
C PRO A 199 17.82 -2.72 -3.21
N LEU A 200 18.19 -2.31 -1.99
CA LEU A 200 18.67 -3.24 -0.95
C LEU A 200 17.58 -4.26 -0.57
N THR A 201 16.34 -3.78 -0.47
CA THR A 201 15.14 -4.52 -0.06
C THR A 201 14.02 -4.25 -1.06
N ASP A 202 13.58 -5.29 -1.77
CA ASP A 202 12.57 -5.20 -2.82
C ASP A 202 11.15 -4.96 -2.29
N SER A 203 10.88 -5.23 -1.00
CA SER A 203 9.56 -5.00 -0.40
C SER A 203 9.27 -3.51 -0.18
N LEU A 204 10.30 -2.66 -0.14
CA LEU A 204 10.15 -1.21 0.01
C LEU A 204 9.90 -0.58 -1.37
N PRO A 205 8.81 0.20 -1.57
CA PRO A 205 8.54 0.84 -2.84
C PRO A 205 9.70 1.75 -3.28
N ILE A 206 9.91 1.87 -4.59
CA ILE A 206 10.85 2.84 -5.18
C ILE A 206 10.05 4.04 -5.67
N SER A 207 10.19 5.18 -5.02
CA SER A 207 9.46 6.41 -5.37
C SER A 207 10.29 7.40 -6.18
N ARG A 208 11.62 7.32 -6.12
CA ARG A 208 12.52 8.34 -6.68
C ARG A 208 12.23 9.75 -6.14
N CYS A 209 11.54 10.59 -6.91
CA CYS A 209 11.06 11.92 -6.51
C CYS A 209 9.52 12.06 -6.58
N SER A 210 8.81 10.97 -6.87
CA SER A 210 7.39 10.98 -7.24
C SER A 210 6.50 11.49 -6.12
N VAL A 211 6.82 11.17 -4.86
CA VAL A 211 6.05 11.63 -3.69
C VAL A 211 6.27 13.12 -3.47
N ALA A 212 7.51 13.60 -3.53
CA ALA A 212 7.79 15.03 -3.41
C ALA A 212 7.12 15.85 -4.53
N LEU A 213 7.10 15.34 -5.76
CA LEU A 213 6.40 15.97 -6.87
C LEU A 213 4.89 16.02 -6.67
N LEU A 214 4.29 14.94 -6.16
CA LEU A 214 2.85 14.88 -5.85
C LEU A 214 2.46 15.92 -4.80
N PHE A 215 3.22 16.03 -3.70
CA PHE A 215 3.02 17.06 -2.68
C PHE A 215 3.22 18.47 -3.22
N ARG A 216 4.22 18.69 -4.09
CA ARG A 216 4.45 19.98 -4.72
C ARG A 216 3.30 20.41 -5.64
N GLN A 217 2.61 19.46 -6.25
CA GLN A 217 1.51 19.72 -7.18
C GLN A 217 0.18 19.96 -6.45
N LEU A 218 -0.14 19.12 -5.46
CA LEU A 218 -1.46 19.10 -4.85
C LEU A 218 -1.51 19.68 -3.43
N GLY A 219 -0.38 19.79 -2.74
CA GLY A 219 -0.32 20.22 -1.34
C GLY A 219 -0.77 19.14 -0.35
N ILE A 220 -0.59 19.42 0.95
CA ILE A 220 -0.75 18.43 2.03
C ILE A 220 -2.18 17.88 2.11
N THR A 221 -3.17 18.77 2.17
CA THR A 221 -4.58 18.41 2.38
C THR A 221 -5.11 17.49 1.28
N ASN A 222 -4.83 17.83 0.02
CA ASN A 222 -5.26 17.05 -1.13
C ASN A 222 -4.57 15.69 -1.17
N VAL A 223 -3.25 15.61 -0.92
CA VAL A 223 -2.54 14.32 -0.91
C VAL A 223 -3.02 13.43 0.24
N LEU A 224 -3.30 13.99 1.42
CA LEU A 224 -3.91 13.23 2.51
C LEU A 224 -5.31 12.72 2.16
N SER A 225 -6.12 13.54 1.48
CA SER A 225 -7.44 13.12 0.99
C SER A 225 -7.34 11.97 -0.02
N LEU A 226 -6.42 12.05 -0.98
CA LEU A 226 -6.17 10.99 -1.96
C LEU A 226 -5.62 9.71 -1.32
N PHE A 227 -4.74 9.86 -0.33
CA PHE A 227 -4.24 8.74 0.47
C PHE A 227 -5.38 8.03 1.19
N CYS A 228 -6.27 8.78 1.86
CA CYS A 228 -7.43 8.19 2.53
C CYS A 228 -8.36 7.53 1.51
N ALA A 229 -8.61 8.18 0.38
CA ALA A 229 -9.47 7.65 -0.68
C ALA A 229 -8.95 6.32 -1.26
N ALA A 230 -7.65 6.23 -1.50
CA ALA A 230 -7.03 4.99 -1.99
C ALA A 230 -7.07 3.87 -0.95
N LEU A 231 -6.95 4.19 0.33
CA LEU A 231 -7.04 3.21 1.43
C LEU A 231 -8.46 2.73 1.72
N THR A 232 -9.46 3.55 1.44
CA THR A 232 -10.88 3.17 1.49
C THR A 232 -11.43 2.73 0.13
N GLU A 233 -10.53 2.40 -0.80
CA GLU A 233 -10.83 1.74 -2.07
C GLU A 233 -11.78 2.54 -2.98
N HIS A 234 -11.59 3.87 -3.08
CA HIS A 234 -12.29 4.71 -4.05
C HIS A 234 -11.61 4.75 -5.42
N LYS A 235 -12.36 5.21 -6.43
CA LYS A 235 -11.85 5.51 -7.77
C LYS A 235 -11.12 6.85 -7.76
N VAL A 236 -9.84 6.85 -8.11
CA VAL A 236 -8.98 8.03 -8.18
C VAL A 236 -8.49 8.23 -9.60
N LEU A 237 -8.77 9.40 -10.17
CA LEU A 237 -8.36 9.81 -11.50
C LEU A 237 -7.42 11.01 -11.40
N PHE A 238 -6.21 10.89 -11.96
CA PHE A 238 -5.28 12.00 -12.13
C PHE A 238 -5.44 12.64 -13.50
N LEU A 239 -5.54 13.97 -13.56
CA LEU A 239 -5.56 14.76 -14.80
C LEU A 239 -4.28 15.59 -14.93
N SER A 240 -3.68 15.58 -16.12
CA SER A 240 -2.57 16.48 -16.48
C SER A 240 -2.36 16.48 -17.99
N ARG A 241 -1.83 17.58 -18.53
CA ARG A 241 -1.29 17.64 -19.90
C ARG A 241 0.01 16.86 -20.06
N SER A 242 0.67 16.52 -18.95
CA SER A 242 1.97 15.82 -18.95
C SER A 242 1.82 14.36 -18.53
N TYR A 243 2.08 13.45 -19.47
CA TYR A 243 2.12 12.01 -19.21
C TYR A 243 3.11 11.60 -18.12
N GLN A 244 4.27 12.27 -18.05
CA GLN A 244 5.24 12.02 -16.99
C GLN A 244 4.67 12.38 -15.61
N ARG A 245 3.93 13.49 -15.48
CA ARG A 245 3.28 13.87 -14.22
C ARG A 245 2.22 12.86 -13.80
N LEU A 246 1.43 12.35 -14.75
CA LEU A 246 0.44 11.30 -14.48
C LEU A 246 1.12 10.03 -13.91
N SER A 247 2.17 9.54 -14.58
CA SER A 247 2.93 8.38 -14.11
C SER A 247 3.59 8.59 -12.75
N ASP A 248 4.16 9.78 -12.51
CA ASP A 248 4.79 10.11 -11.23
C ASP A 248 3.76 10.28 -10.11
N ALA A 249 2.61 10.92 -10.36
CA ALA A 249 1.55 11.04 -9.35
C ALA A 249 0.99 9.68 -8.93
N CYS A 250 0.70 8.80 -9.90
CA CYS A 250 0.24 7.43 -9.64
C CYS A 250 1.28 6.63 -8.83
N ARG A 251 2.55 6.69 -9.23
CA ARG A 251 3.65 6.03 -8.50
C ARG A 251 3.82 6.61 -7.09
N GLY A 252 3.71 7.93 -6.95
CA GLY A 252 3.80 8.66 -5.69
C GLY A 252 2.72 8.20 -4.72
N LEU A 253 1.45 8.18 -5.16
CA LEU A 253 0.33 7.72 -4.34
C LEU A 253 0.51 6.25 -3.92
N LEU A 254 0.87 5.35 -4.85
CA LEU A 254 1.13 3.94 -4.50
C LEU A 254 2.27 3.78 -3.49
N ALA A 255 3.35 4.57 -3.59
CA ALA A 255 4.46 4.51 -2.66
C ALA A 255 4.08 4.95 -1.23
N LEU A 256 3.06 5.82 -1.11
CA LEU A 256 2.51 6.23 0.18
C LEU A 256 1.67 5.14 0.84
N LEU A 257 1.13 4.16 0.10
CA LEU A 257 0.26 3.10 0.66
C LEU A 257 1.02 2.00 1.39
N PHE A 258 2.36 1.92 1.25
CA PHE A 258 3.17 0.93 1.95
C PHE A 258 2.99 1.05 3.47
N PRO A 259 2.69 -0.06 4.19
CA PRO A 259 2.94 -1.46 3.83
C PRO A 259 1.80 -2.21 3.13
N LEU A 260 0.68 -1.55 2.86
CA LEU A 260 -0.44 -2.11 2.11
C LEU A 260 -0.11 -2.11 0.61
N ARG A 261 -0.61 -3.11 -0.12
CA ARG A 261 -0.48 -3.21 -1.57
C ARG A 261 -1.82 -2.89 -2.22
N TYR A 262 -1.78 -2.04 -3.23
CA TYR A 262 -2.95 -1.76 -4.04
C TYR A 262 -3.23 -2.91 -5.00
N SER A 263 -4.46 -3.42 -4.99
CA SER A 263 -4.84 -4.67 -5.68
C SER A 263 -5.84 -4.49 -6.83
N PHE A 264 -6.25 -3.26 -7.14
CA PHE A 264 -7.22 -3.00 -8.21
C PHE A 264 -6.56 -2.44 -9.47
N THR A 265 -7.39 -1.99 -10.42
CA THR A 265 -6.97 -1.44 -11.70
C THR A 265 -6.01 -0.26 -11.51
N TYR A 266 -4.85 -0.35 -12.16
CA TYR A 266 -3.78 0.66 -12.14
C TYR A 266 -3.33 0.95 -13.57
N VAL A 267 -3.69 2.13 -14.09
CA VAL A 267 -3.35 2.55 -15.46
C VAL A 267 -2.87 4.00 -15.42
N PRO A 268 -1.57 4.26 -15.20
CA PRO A 268 -1.06 5.61 -15.00
C PRO A 268 -1.25 6.55 -16.20
N ILE A 269 -1.39 5.99 -17.39
CA ILE A 269 -1.69 6.71 -18.61
C ILE A 269 -2.72 5.88 -19.38
N LEU A 270 -3.98 6.30 -19.36
CA LEU A 270 -5.07 5.68 -20.09
C LEU A 270 -5.16 6.28 -21.50
N PRO A 271 -5.10 5.46 -22.56
CA PRO A 271 -5.35 5.91 -23.93
C PRO A 271 -6.79 6.39 -24.13
N ALA A 272 -6.98 7.36 -25.02
CA ALA A 272 -8.28 7.93 -25.39
C ALA A 272 -9.29 6.85 -25.84
N GLN A 273 -8.82 5.84 -26.56
CA GLN A 273 -9.65 4.75 -27.08
C GLN A 273 -10.19 3.83 -25.96
N LEU A 274 -9.68 3.95 -24.74
CA LEU A 274 -10.06 3.12 -23.59
C LEU A 274 -10.74 3.92 -22.47
N LEU A 275 -11.23 5.14 -22.75
CA LEU A 275 -11.91 5.99 -21.76
C LEU A 275 -13.15 5.33 -21.14
N GLU A 276 -13.77 4.36 -21.82
CA GLU A 276 -14.89 3.58 -21.26
C GLU A 276 -14.54 2.85 -19.95
N VAL A 277 -13.26 2.53 -19.72
CA VAL A 277 -12.77 1.88 -18.49
C VAL A 277 -13.05 2.74 -17.24
N LEU A 278 -13.18 4.05 -17.39
CA LEU A 278 -13.50 4.97 -16.29
C LEU A 278 -14.88 4.71 -15.68
N SER A 279 -15.79 4.08 -16.44
CA SER A 279 -17.13 3.72 -15.96
C SER A 279 -17.19 2.37 -15.24
N THR A 280 -16.06 1.68 -15.07
CA THR A 280 -16.03 0.37 -14.39
C THR A 280 -16.47 0.50 -12.92
N PRO A 281 -17.20 -0.48 -12.34
CA PRO A 281 -17.70 -0.38 -10.97
C PRO A 281 -16.60 -0.61 -9.92
N THR A 282 -15.45 -1.15 -10.31
CA THR A 282 -14.34 -1.46 -9.42
C THR A 282 -13.48 -0.23 -9.12
N PRO A 283 -12.84 -0.16 -7.95
CA PRO A 283 -11.86 0.89 -7.65
C PRO A 283 -10.73 0.92 -8.70
N PHE A 284 -10.17 2.10 -8.94
CA PHE A 284 -9.04 2.26 -9.84
C PHE A 284 -8.15 3.45 -9.46
N ILE A 285 -6.89 3.41 -9.89
CA ILE A 285 -5.99 4.56 -9.94
C ILE A 285 -5.58 4.73 -11.41
N ILE A 286 -6.10 5.77 -12.05
CA ILE A 286 -5.93 6.01 -13.49
C ILE A 286 -5.43 7.43 -13.74
N GLY A 287 -4.56 7.61 -14.72
CA GLY A 287 -4.18 8.94 -15.23
C GLY A 287 -4.73 9.19 -16.62
N VAL A 288 -5.30 10.37 -16.86
CA VAL A 288 -5.90 10.78 -18.14
C VAL A 288 -5.29 12.10 -18.59
N ASN A 289 -5.05 12.23 -19.90
CA ASN A 289 -4.58 13.50 -20.46
C ASN A 289 -5.68 14.58 -20.29
N ALA A 290 -5.29 15.78 -19.87
CA ALA A 290 -6.24 16.88 -19.67
C ALA A 290 -7.03 17.30 -20.94
N ALA A 291 -6.61 16.87 -22.13
CA ALA A 291 -7.41 17.00 -23.35
C ALA A 291 -8.79 16.32 -23.25
N PHE A 292 -8.91 15.28 -22.43
CA PHE A 292 -10.13 14.49 -22.19
C PHE A 292 -10.75 14.77 -20.81
N GLN A 293 -10.66 16.02 -20.35
CA GLN A 293 -11.21 16.42 -19.05
C GLN A 293 -12.73 16.39 -19.01
N ALA A 294 -13.41 16.57 -20.16
CA ALA A 294 -14.87 16.63 -20.23
C ALA A 294 -15.47 15.27 -19.83
N GLU A 295 -14.88 14.20 -20.33
CA GLU A 295 -15.23 12.81 -20.03
C GLU A 295 -15.04 12.48 -18.54
N ALA A 296 -14.02 13.07 -17.91
CA ALA A 296 -13.79 12.89 -16.47
C ALA A 296 -14.83 13.61 -15.61
N GLN A 297 -15.37 14.75 -16.07
CA GLN A 297 -16.38 15.54 -15.33
C GLN A 297 -17.76 14.89 -15.32
N GLU A 298 -18.07 14.00 -16.26
CA GLU A 298 -19.34 13.28 -16.32
C GLU A 298 -19.44 12.14 -15.28
N LEU A 299 -18.32 11.76 -14.67
CA LEU A 299 -18.24 10.63 -13.74
C LEU A 299 -18.69 11.04 -12.33
N LEU A 300 -19.78 10.43 -11.86
CA LEU A 300 -20.39 10.79 -10.57
C LEU A 300 -19.70 10.17 -9.35
N ASP A 301 -18.88 9.13 -9.51
CA ASP A 301 -18.29 8.36 -8.41
C ASP A 301 -16.76 8.33 -8.44
N VAL A 302 -16.14 9.24 -9.20
CA VAL A 302 -14.69 9.31 -9.42
C VAL A 302 -14.11 10.56 -8.78
N ILE A 303 -13.10 10.40 -7.93
CA ILE A 303 -12.35 11.51 -7.34
C ILE A 303 -11.32 11.98 -8.37
N VAL A 304 -11.39 13.25 -8.75
CA VAL A 304 -10.56 13.84 -9.80
C VAL A 304 -9.48 14.72 -9.20
N ALA A 305 -8.21 14.39 -9.43
CA ALA A 305 -7.04 15.15 -9.01
C ALA A 305 -6.38 15.84 -10.22
N ASP A 306 -6.63 17.14 -10.37
CA ASP A 306 -5.98 17.97 -11.39
C ASP A 306 -4.59 18.39 -10.92
N LEU A 307 -3.57 17.76 -11.51
CA LEU A 307 -2.15 18.00 -11.18
C LEU A 307 -1.62 19.32 -11.75
N ASP A 308 -2.30 19.90 -12.74
CA ASP A 308 -1.88 21.15 -13.38
C ASP A 308 -2.52 22.35 -12.69
N GLY A 309 -3.78 22.23 -12.25
CA GLY A 309 -4.48 23.21 -11.43
C GLY A 309 -4.21 23.10 -9.92
N GLY A 310 -3.69 21.97 -9.45
CA GLY A 310 -3.38 21.75 -8.03
C GLY A 310 -4.60 21.50 -7.15
N THR A 311 -5.66 20.89 -7.70
CA THR A 311 -6.96 20.72 -7.03
C THR A 311 -7.39 19.26 -6.99
N VAL A 312 -8.21 18.91 -6.00
CA VAL A 312 -8.89 17.61 -5.90
C VAL A 312 -10.38 17.86 -5.76
N THR A 313 -11.16 17.27 -6.67
CA THR A 313 -12.62 17.35 -6.68
C THR A 313 -13.18 16.00 -6.25
N VAL A 314 -13.99 16.02 -5.18
CA VAL A 314 -14.67 14.84 -4.63
C VAL A 314 -16.16 14.98 -4.98
N PRO A 315 -16.76 14.02 -5.71
CA PRO A 315 -18.20 14.07 -6.01
C PRO A 315 -19.06 14.01 -4.74
N GLU A 316 -20.24 14.62 -4.79
CA GLU A 316 -21.14 14.74 -3.61
C GLU A 316 -21.58 13.38 -3.02
N CYS A 317 -21.67 12.34 -3.84
CA CYS A 317 -22.06 11.00 -3.39
C CYS A 317 -20.89 10.19 -2.80
N VAL A 318 -19.66 10.73 -2.83
CA VAL A 318 -18.46 10.07 -2.34
C VAL A 318 -18.05 10.67 -1.00
N HIS A 319 -18.05 9.85 0.05
CA HIS A 319 -17.58 10.26 1.38
C HIS A 319 -16.23 9.59 1.70
N ILE A 320 -15.18 10.41 1.78
CA ILE A 320 -13.84 9.98 2.17
C ILE A 320 -13.68 10.24 3.68
N PRO A 321 -13.67 9.22 4.53
CA PRO A 321 -13.46 9.43 5.95
C PRO A 321 -12.01 9.88 6.22
N PRO A 322 -11.79 10.86 7.11
CA PRO A 322 -10.47 11.34 7.44
C PRO A 322 -9.72 10.36 8.35
N LEU A 323 -8.39 10.54 8.46
CA LEU A 323 -7.57 9.82 9.44
C LEU A 323 -8.08 10.04 10.89
N PRO A 324 -7.92 9.06 11.78
CA PRO A 324 -8.30 9.21 13.19
C PRO A 324 -7.48 10.31 13.88
N GLU A 325 -8.09 11.12 14.74
CA GLU A 325 -7.36 12.03 15.61
C GLU A 325 -6.69 11.28 16.78
N PRO A 326 -5.50 11.69 17.26
CA PRO A 326 -4.72 12.88 16.87
C PRO A 326 -3.80 12.66 15.63
N LEU A 327 -3.86 11.50 14.97
CA LEU A 327 -2.90 11.14 13.91
C LEU A 327 -3.03 12.06 12.69
N GLN A 328 -4.24 12.51 12.37
CA GLN A 328 -4.46 13.45 11.27
C GLN A 328 -3.70 14.76 11.48
N SER A 329 -3.96 15.44 12.60
CA SER A 329 -3.34 16.73 12.93
C SER A 329 -1.82 16.63 13.09
N GLN A 330 -1.35 15.55 13.73
CA GLN A 330 0.09 15.27 13.86
C GLN A 330 0.76 15.06 12.52
N THR A 331 0.19 14.22 11.64
CA THR A 331 0.73 13.95 10.30
C THR A 331 0.80 15.24 9.49
N HIS A 332 -0.26 16.05 9.49
CA HIS A 332 -0.29 17.33 8.80
C HIS A 332 0.83 18.28 9.29
N SER A 333 1.00 18.41 10.60
CA SER A 333 2.06 19.25 11.18
C SER A 333 3.45 18.80 10.78
N ILE A 334 3.73 17.49 10.81
CA ILE A 334 5.04 16.94 10.41
C ILE A 334 5.29 17.17 8.92
N LEU A 335 4.29 16.94 8.06
CA LEU A 335 4.39 17.18 6.62
C LEU A 335 4.69 18.66 6.32
N SER A 336 4.04 19.57 7.04
CA SER A 336 4.28 21.02 6.91
C SER A 336 5.73 21.37 7.20
N MET A 337 6.30 20.81 8.28
CA MET A 337 7.69 21.04 8.65
C MET A 337 8.73 20.38 7.73
N VAL A 338 8.36 19.31 7.02
CA VAL A 338 9.21 18.66 6.01
C VAL A 338 9.20 19.44 4.69
N LEU A 339 8.03 19.96 4.29
CA LEU A 339 7.88 20.73 3.06
C LEU A 339 8.48 22.13 3.20
N ASP A 340 8.18 22.80 4.31
CA ASP A 340 8.50 24.21 4.56
C ASP A 340 9.19 24.37 5.93
N PRO A 341 10.43 23.88 6.10
CA PRO A 341 11.14 23.93 7.38
C PRO A 341 11.41 25.36 7.89
N GLU A 342 11.34 26.35 7.00
CA GLU A 342 11.54 27.77 7.33
C GLU A 342 10.35 28.36 8.12
N LEU A 343 9.18 27.71 8.13
CA LEU A 343 7.99 28.20 8.84
C LEU A 343 8.23 28.42 10.34
N GLU A 344 9.03 27.57 11.00
CA GLU A 344 9.36 27.73 12.43
C GLU A 344 10.29 28.91 12.70
N LEU A 345 11.02 29.37 11.68
CA LEU A 345 12.07 30.38 11.81
C LEU A 345 11.70 31.72 11.18
N ALA A 346 10.61 31.77 10.41
CA ALA A 346 10.21 32.94 9.62
C ALA A 346 10.01 34.21 10.48
N ASP A 347 9.57 34.04 11.73
CA ASP A 347 9.33 35.14 12.67
C ASP A 347 10.53 35.48 13.56
N LEU A 348 11.66 34.77 13.44
CA LEU A 348 12.85 35.05 14.23
C LEU A 348 13.51 36.35 13.73
N ALA A 349 13.70 37.32 14.63
CA ALA A 349 14.42 38.56 14.33
C ALA A 349 15.87 38.33 13.88
N PHE A 350 16.46 37.18 14.24
CA PHE A 350 17.83 36.78 13.91
C PHE A 350 17.84 35.29 13.51
N PRO A 351 17.49 34.94 12.26
CA PRO A 351 17.45 33.55 11.82
C PRO A 351 18.86 32.94 11.78
N PRO A 352 19.01 31.63 12.07
CA PRO A 352 20.29 30.96 11.97
C PRO A 352 20.80 30.97 10.51
N PRO A 353 22.12 31.04 10.28
CA PRO A 353 22.70 31.27 8.96
C PRO A 353 22.57 30.11 7.96
N THR A 354 22.04 28.95 8.37
CA THR A 354 21.90 27.77 7.49
C THR A 354 20.65 26.96 7.81
N THR A 355 19.55 27.24 7.11
CA THR A 355 18.48 26.27 6.87
C THR A 355 18.41 26.00 5.37
N SER A 356 19.09 24.95 4.92
CA SER A 356 18.94 24.48 3.55
C SER A 356 17.81 23.46 3.48
N THR A 357 16.85 23.68 2.58
CA THR A 357 15.84 22.68 2.23
C THR A 357 16.51 21.41 1.70
N SER A 358 15.98 20.24 2.09
CA SER A 358 16.42 18.95 1.55
C SER A 358 16.33 18.92 0.02
N SER A 359 17.24 18.21 -0.64
CA SER A 359 17.10 17.94 -2.08
C SER A 359 15.78 17.22 -2.36
N LEU A 360 15.18 17.39 -3.55
CA LEU A 360 13.90 16.76 -3.90
C LEU A 360 13.90 15.23 -3.67
N LYS A 361 15.02 14.56 -3.95
CA LYS A 361 15.21 13.12 -3.71
C LYS A 361 15.16 12.75 -2.23
N MET A 362 15.72 13.61 -1.36
CA MET A 362 15.72 13.38 0.08
C MET A 362 14.38 13.78 0.70
N GLN A 363 13.79 14.90 0.28
CA GLN A 363 12.48 15.34 0.73
C GLN A 363 11.39 14.29 0.39
N ASP A 364 11.49 13.63 -0.76
CA ASP A 364 10.66 12.47 -1.12
C ASP A 364 10.72 11.35 -0.06
N LYS A 365 11.92 11.06 0.47
CA LYS A 365 12.10 10.04 1.51
C LYS A 365 11.64 10.51 2.88
N GLU A 366 11.83 11.79 3.19
CA GLU A 366 11.30 12.41 4.41
C GLU A 366 9.77 12.32 4.44
N LEU A 367 9.10 12.69 3.34
CA LEU A 367 7.65 12.54 3.19
C LEU A 367 7.20 11.09 3.37
N ARG A 368 7.86 10.14 2.70
CA ARG A 368 7.55 8.70 2.87
C ARG A 368 7.78 8.19 4.28
N ALA A 369 8.81 8.67 4.96
CA ALA A 369 9.08 8.33 6.35
C ALA A 369 7.94 8.80 7.28
N VAL A 370 7.29 9.93 6.99
CA VAL A 370 6.09 10.37 7.72
C VAL A 370 4.96 9.34 7.57
N PHE A 371 4.68 8.85 6.36
CA PHE A 371 3.63 7.84 6.13
C PHE A 371 3.99 6.47 6.72
N LEU A 372 5.26 6.10 6.69
CA LEU A 372 5.71 4.86 7.33
C LEU A 372 5.48 4.91 8.84
N ARG A 373 5.73 6.06 9.47
CA ARG A 373 5.38 6.32 10.87
C ARG A 373 3.88 6.28 11.10
N LEU A 374 3.10 6.95 10.25
CA LEU A 374 1.64 6.93 10.32
C LEU A 374 1.10 5.49 10.30
N PHE A 375 1.58 4.65 9.38
CA PHE A 375 1.17 3.25 9.34
C PHE A 375 1.61 2.45 10.56
N ALA A 376 2.82 2.68 11.08
CA ALA A 376 3.24 2.02 12.31
C ALA A 376 2.32 2.40 13.49
N GLN A 377 1.84 3.65 13.56
CA GLN A 377 0.86 4.07 14.57
C GLN A 377 -0.55 3.54 14.28
N LEU A 378 -0.99 3.51 13.01
CA LEU A 378 -2.29 2.99 12.59
C LEU A 378 -2.39 1.47 12.78
N LEU A 379 -1.30 0.73 12.61
CA LEU A 379 -1.28 -0.74 12.65
C LEU A 379 -0.51 -1.30 13.85
N GLN A 380 -0.09 -0.47 14.81
CA GLN A 380 0.56 -0.95 16.03
C GLN A 380 -0.28 -2.04 16.72
N GLY A 381 0.38 -3.13 17.11
CA GLY A 381 -0.27 -4.26 17.77
C GLY A 381 -1.12 -5.17 16.87
N TYR A 382 -1.14 -4.96 15.54
CA TYR A 382 -1.94 -5.79 14.62
C TYR A 382 -1.62 -7.29 14.77
N ARG A 383 -0.35 -7.64 15.02
CA ARG A 383 0.10 -9.04 15.18
C ARG A 383 -0.53 -9.74 16.38
N TRP A 384 -0.87 -9.00 17.43
CA TRP A 384 -1.58 -9.53 18.60
C TRP A 384 -3.03 -9.89 18.30
N CYS A 385 -3.57 -9.40 17.20
CA CYS A 385 -4.92 -9.68 16.73
C CYS A 385 -4.93 -10.70 15.59
N LEU A 386 -3.83 -11.39 15.32
CA LEU A 386 -3.78 -12.47 14.33
C LEU A 386 -4.12 -13.81 15.00
N HIS A 387 -5.13 -14.49 14.47
CA HIS A 387 -5.57 -15.82 14.89
C HIS A 387 -5.17 -16.82 13.82
N MET A 388 -4.49 -17.90 14.23
CA MET A 388 -4.05 -18.92 13.29
C MET A 388 -4.96 -20.14 13.41
N VAL A 389 -5.76 -20.36 12.38
CA VAL A 389 -6.73 -21.45 12.28
C VAL A 389 -6.06 -22.65 11.60
N ARG A 390 -5.83 -23.72 12.36
CA ARG A 390 -5.08 -24.92 11.92
C ARG A 390 -5.96 -26.13 11.55
N ILE A 391 -7.25 -25.91 11.27
CA ILE A 391 -8.16 -27.01 10.89
C ILE A 391 -8.06 -27.40 9.40
N HIS A 392 -7.35 -26.60 8.60
CA HIS A 392 -7.09 -26.87 7.18
C HIS A 392 -5.64 -27.35 6.99
N PRO A 393 -5.33 -28.08 5.89
CA PRO A 393 -3.96 -28.50 5.57
C PRO A 393 -2.97 -27.34 5.51
N GLU A 394 -3.42 -26.18 5.01
CA GLU A 394 -2.70 -24.92 5.09
C GLU A 394 -3.32 -24.05 6.19
N PRO A 395 -2.51 -23.53 7.13
CA PRO A 395 -3.03 -22.71 8.21
C PRO A 395 -3.58 -21.39 7.67
N VAL A 396 -4.82 -21.08 8.03
CA VAL A 396 -5.47 -19.81 7.66
C VAL A 396 -5.23 -18.78 8.75
N ILE A 397 -4.75 -17.59 8.39
CA ILE A 397 -4.55 -16.49 9.32
C ILE A 397 -5.72 -15.53 9.21
N ARG A 398 -6.46 -15.35 10.31
CA ARG A 398 -7.56 -14.39 10.41
C ARG A 398 -7.15 -13.21 11.27
N PHE A 399 -7.67 -12.03 10.94
CA PHE A 399 -7.49 -10.83 11.75
C PHE A 399 -8.72 -10.57 12.62
N HIS A 400 -8.52 -10.50 13.94
CA HIS A 400 -9.57 -10.22 14.90
C HIS A 400 -9.84 -8.71 14.99
N LYS A 401 -10.53 -8.17 13.98
CA LYS A 401 -10.87 -6.74 13.83
C LYS A 401 -11.45 -6.10 15.11
N VAL A 402 -12.42 -6.76 15.73
CA VAL A 402 -13.14 -6.19 16.90
C VAL A 402 -12.22 -6.00 18.11
N ALA A 403 -11.37 -6.97 18.41
CA ALA A 403 -10.36 -6.87 19.47
C ALA A 403 -9.36 -5.75 19.16
N PHE A 404 -8.91 -5.62 17.91
CA PHE A 404 -7.98 -4.58 17.51
C PHE A 404 -8.54 -3.17 17.74
N LEU A 405 -9.72 -2.88 17.19
CA LEU A 405 -10.38 -1.58 17.33
C LEU A 405 -10.80 -1.33 18.78
N GLY A 406 -11.36 -2.34 19.42
CA GLY A 406 -11.91 -2.25 20.75
C GLY A 406 -10.88 -2.02 21.83
N GLN A 407 -9.72 -2.67 21.74
CA GLN A 407 -8.64 -2.41 22.67
C GLN A 407 -8.10 -0.99 22.51
N ARG A 408 -8.11 -0.43 21.30
CA ARG A 408 -7.60 0.90 20.97
C ARG A 408 -8.58 2.05 21.11
N GLY A 409 -9.86 1.76 21.39
CA GLY A 409 -10.90 2.79 21.46
C GLY A 409 -11.26 3.40 20.10
N LEU A 410 -11.01 2.69 19.00
CA LEU A 410 -11.26 3.13 17.62
C LEU A 410 -12.46 2.43 16.99
N VAL A 411 -13.42 2.01 17.81
CA VAL A 411 -14.57 1.20 17.38
C VAL A 411 -15.53 1.97 16.46
N GLU A 412 -15.65 3.27 16.69
CA GLU A 412 -16.55 4.17 15.95
C GLU A 412 -15.83 4.92 14.82
N ASP A 413 -14.55 4.60 14.57
CA ASP A 413 -13.75 5.27 13.57
C ASP A 413 -14.06 4.72 12.15
N ASP A 414 -14.76 5.51 11.34
CA ASP A 414 -15.21 5.10 9.99
C ASP A 414 -14.04 4.78 9.06
N PHE A 415 -12.96 5.56 9.12
CA PHE A 415 -11.78 5.35 8.27
C PHE A 415 -11.14 4.00 8.52
N LEU A 416 -10.74 3.72 9.77
CA LEU A 416 -10.05 2.49 10.10
C LEU A 416 -10.98 1.27 9.96
N MET A 417 -12.28 1.43 10.20
CA MET A 417 -13.26 0.38 9.93
C MET A 417 -13.23 -0.05 8.46
N LYS A 418 -13.29 0.91 7.52
CA LYS A 418 -13.24 0.64 6.07
C LYS A 418 -11.89 0.08 5.63
N VAL A 419 -10.78 0.64 6.11
CA VAL A 419 -9.44 0.14 5.79
C VAL A 419 -9.29 -1.34 6.18
N LEU A 420 -9.76 -1.73 7.36
CA LEU A 420 -9.66 -3.12 7.84
C LEU A 420 -10.61 -4.09 7.13
N GLU A 421 -11.61 -3.59 6.41
CA GLU A 421 -12.51 -4.36 5.55
C GLU A 421 -12.02 -4.47 4.10
N GLY A 422 -11.13 -3.56 3.69
CA GLY A 422 -10.62 -3.51 2.32
C GLY A 422 -9.78 -4.72 1.92
N MET A 423 -9.79 -5.00 0.62
CA MET A 423 -8.96 -5.99 -0.05
C MET A 423 -7.47 -5.74 0.18
N ALA A 424 -7.03 -4.49 0.21
CA ALA A 424 -5.63 -4.15 0.48
C ALA A 424 -5.17 -4.65 1.87
N PHE A 425 -6.04 -4.54 2.89
CA PHE A 425 -5.74 -5.04 4.23
C PHE A 425 -5.86 -6.57 4.33
N ALA A 426 -6.81 -7.18 3.63
CA ALA A 426 -6.88 -8.64 3.51
C ALA A 426 -5.58 -9.22 2.91
N GLY A 427 -5.06 -8.61 1.84
CA GLY A 427 -3.76 -8.94 1.25
C GLY A 427 -2.61 -8.75 2.24
N PHE A 428 -2.61 -7.66 3.00
CA PHE A 428 -1.64 -7.43 4.08
C PHE A 428 -1.66 -8.52 5.15
N VAL A 429 -2.83 -8.97 5.61
CA VAL A 429 -2.95 -10.06 6.60
C VAL A 429 -2.43 -11.37 6.02
N SER A 430 -2.76 -11.68 4.76
CA SER A 430 -2.30 -12.89 4.07
C SER A 430 -0.78 -12.92 3.90
N GLU A 431 -0.19 -11.81 3.45
CA GLU A 431 1.26 -11.73 3.19
C GLU A 431 2.06 -11.57 4.49
N ARG A 432 1.67 -10.63 5.35
CA ARG A 432 2.46 -10.22 6.51
C ARG A 432 2.08 -10.93 7.79
N GLY A 433 0.90 -11.57 7.85
CA GLY A 433 0.45 -12.33 9.01
C GLY A 433 1.30 -13.56 9.28
N VAL A 434 1.92 -14.14 8.25
CA VAL A 434 2.79 -15.32 8.36
C VAL A 434 3.90 -15.05 9.38
N PRO A 435 4.09 -15.93 10.39
CA PRO A 435 5.05 -15.68 11.48
C PRO A 435 6.51 -15.86 11.07
N TYR A 436 6.81 -16.59 10.00
CA TYR A 436 8.18 -16.86 9.54
C TYR A 436 8.34 -16.43 8.08
N ARG A 437 8.93 -15.25 7.87
CA ARG A 437 9.13 -14.62 6.55
C ARG A 437 10.29 -13.61 6.59
N PRO A 438 10.74 -13.07 5.45
CA PRO A 438 11.63 -11.91 5.46
C PRO A 438 10.94 -10.71 6.14
N THR A 439 11.70 -9.95 6.93
CA THR A 439 11.25 -8.72 7.59
C THR A 439 11.74 -7.49 6.84
N ASP A 440 10.97 -6.41 6.89
CA ASP A 440 11.36 -5.12 6.34
C ASP A 440 11.23 -3.97 7.36
N LEU A 441 11.50 -2.76 6.89
CA LEU A 441 11.54 -1.56 7.74
C LEU A 441 10.22 -1.31 8.50
N PHE A 442 9.06 -1.68 7.92
CA PHE A 442 7.79 -1.54 8.62
C PHE A 442 7.69 -2.52 9.80
N ASP A 443 8.16 -3.75 9.63
CA ASP A 443 8.15 -4.76 10.68
C ASP A 443 9.06 -4.35 11.85
N GLU A 444 10.24 -3.81 11.53
CA GLU A 444 11.17 -3.29 12.53
C GLU A 444 10.55 -2.12 13.32
N LEU A 445 9.90 -1.19 12.61
CA LEU A 445 9.29 0.00 13.20
C LEU A 445 8.12 -0.37 14.14
N VAL A 446 7.21 -1.26 13.71
CA VAL A 446 6.07 -1.72 14.53
C VAL A 446 6.54 -2.53 15.74
N ALA A 447 7.63 -3.28 15.60
CA ALA A 447 8.11 -4.15 16.67
C ALA A 447 8.88 -3.40 17.76
N HIS A 448 9.72 -2.42 17.38
CA HIS A 448 10.71 -1.85 18.30
C HIS A 448 10.55 -0.34 18.55
N GLU A 449 10.05 0.41 17.57
CA GLU A 449 10.11 1.88 17.60
C GLU A 449 8.80 2.54 18.05
N VAL A 450 7.71 1.79 18.18
CA VAL A 450 6.40 2.32 18.62
C VAL A 450 6.49 3.06 19.97
N ALA A 451 7.27 2.53 20.91
CA ALA A 451 7.46 3.18 22.22
C ALA A 451 8.22 4.51 22.11
N ARG A 452 9.25 4.57 21.26
CA ARG A 452 10.00 5.80 20.97
C ARG A 452 9.11 6.84 20.30
N MET A 453 8.35 6.44 19.27
CA MET A 453 7.46 7.35 18.55
C MET A 453 6.49 8.06 19.50
N ARG A 454 5.87 7.34 20.42
CA ARG A 454 4.99 7.95 21.43
C ARG A 454 5.71 8.88 22.40
N ALA A 455 6.93 8.55 22.79
CA ALA A 455 7.73 9.44 23.65
C ALA A 455 8.11 10.74 22.93
N ASP A 456 8.32 10.65 21.61
CA ASP A 456 8.69 11.77 20.76
C ASP A 456 7.49 12.64 20.36
N ASP A 457 6.24 12.15 20.41
CA ASP A 457 5.03 12.87 19.94
C ASP A 457 4.86 14.30 20.53
N SER A 458 5.37 14.54 21.74
CA SER A 458 5.35 15.86 22.40
C SER A 458 6.54 16.77 22.07
N HIS A 459 7.51 16.28 21.29
CA HIS A 459 8.78 16.94 20.99
C HIS A 459 9.00 16.99 19.47
N PRO A 460 8.52 18.04 18.76
CA PRO A 460 8.58 18.14 17.29
C PRO A 460 9.98 17.90 16.70
N GLN A 461 11.02 18.41 17.36
CA GLN A 461 12.41 18.22 16.91
C GLN A 461 12.87 16.76 16.95
N ARG A 462 12.42 15.97 17.93
CA ARG A 462 12.73 14.52 17.99
C ARG A 462 11.95 13.75 16.94
N VAL A 463 10.70 14.15 16.70
CA VAL A 463 9.88 13.63 15.61
C VAL A 463 10.57 13.85 14.27
N LEU A 464 10.98 15.07 13.94
CA LEU A 464 11.66 15.39 12.69
C LEU A 464 13.01 14.67 12.55
N ARG A 465 13.76 14.51 13.65
CA ARG A 465 14.98 13.71 13.65
C ARG A 465 14.71 12.24 13.29
N HIS A 466 13.69 11.63 13.89
CA HIS A 466 13.33 10.24 13.55
C HIS A 466 12.84 10.11 12.10
N VAL A 467 12.10 11.11 11.57
CA VAL A 467 11.74 11.17 10.14
C VAL A 467 13.00 11.15 9.26
N LYS A 468 14.02 11.95 9.58
CA LYS A 468 15.29 11.99 8.84
C LYS A 468 16.05 10.66 8.91
N GLU A 469 16.09 10.02 10.08
CA GLU A 469 16.72 8.70 10.26
C GLU A 469 16.05 7.62 9.38
N LEU A 470 14.72 7.60 9.31
CA LEU A 470 13.98 6.71 8.42
C LEU A 470 14.16 7.07 6.93
N ALA A 471 14.17 8.37 6.62
CA ALA A 471 14.40 8.86 5.26
C ALA A 471 15.76 8.44 4.72
N GLU A 472 16.81 8.47 5.54
CA GLU A 472 18.14 7.98 5.18
C GLU A 472 18.14 6.48 4.86
N GLN A 473 17.38 5.67 5.60
CA GLN A 473 17.26 4.23 5.33
C GLN A 473 16.54 3.98 4.00
N LEU A 474 15.45 4.70 3.73
CA LEU A 474 14.75 4.66 2.44
C LEU A 474 15.65 5.14 1.29
N TYR A 475 16.45 6.19 1.52
CA TYR A 475 17.39 6.71 0.54
C TYR A 475 18.49 5.71 0.21
N LYS A 476 19.11 5.09 1.23
CA LYS A 476 20.12 4.04 1.09
C LYS A 476 19.56 2.79 0.41
N ASN A 477 18.28 2.46 0.66
CA ASN A 477 17.61 1.37 -0.01
C ASN A 477 17.57 1.58 -1.53
N GLU A 478 17.17 2.77 -2.00
CA GLU A 478 17.11 3.09 -3.43
C GLU A 478 18.49 3.40 -4.04
N ASN A 479 19.46 3.81 -3.22
CA ASN A 479 20.79 4.25 -3.65
C ASN A 479 21.90 3.57 -2.81
N PRO A 480 22.06 2.24 -2.92
CA PRO A 480 23.04 1.48 -2.13
C PRO A 480 24.48 1.94 -2.35
N TYR A 481 24.79 2.46 -3.54
CA TYR A 481 26.10 3.01 -3.88
C TYR A 481 25.97 4.49 -4.26
N PRO A 482 26.28 5.41 -3.33
CA PRO A 482 26.34 6.83 -3.65
C PRO A 482 27.48 7.06 -4.66
N ALA A 483 27.20 7.77 -5.75
CA ALA A 483 28.18 8.28 -6.73
C ALA A 483 28.79 7.27 -7.73
N VAL A 484 28.00 6.82 -8.70
CA VAL A 484 28.56 6.53 -10.04
C VAL A 484 27.75 7.30 -11.09
N ALA A 485 28.06 8.58 -11.26
CA ALA A 485 27.61 9.35 -12.41
C ALA A 485 28.40 8.91 -13.65
N MET A 486 28.00 7.79 -14.23
CA MET A 486 28.34 7.44 -15.60
C MET A 486 27.04 7.23 -16.34
N HIS A 487 26.50 8.34 -16.87
CA HIS A 487 25.52 8.35 -17.95
C HIS A 487 26.08 9.29 -19.01
N LYS A 488 27.17 8.88 -19.68
CA LYS A 488 27.67 9.60 -20.87
C LYS A 488 26.85 9.14 -22.06
N VAL A 489 25.59 9.55 -22.10
CA VAL A 489 24.73 9.34 -23.25
C VAL A 489 24.99 10.49 -24.22
N GLN A 490 25.43 10.17 -25.43
CA GLN A 490 25.47 11.17 -26.48
C GLN A 490 24.04 11.66 -26.73
N ARG A 491 23.82 12.97 -26.61
CA ARG A 491 22.55 13.60 -26.95
C ARG A 491 22.62 14.11 -28.39
N PRO A 492 21.50 14.13 -29.13
CA PRO A 492 21.46 14.81 -30.42
C PRO A 492 21.78 16.30 -30.24
N GLY A 493 22.35 16.94 -31.27
CA GLY A 493 22.44 18.40 -31.29
C GLY A 493 21.04 19.05 -31.19
N GLU A 494 20.94 20.22 -30.55
CA GLU A 494 19.64 20.89 -30.28
C GLU A 494 18.75 21.07 -31.52
N ALA A 495 19.34 21.28 -32.70
CA ALA A 495 18.63 21.45 -33.97
C ALA A 495 18.64 20.20 -34.88
N SER A 496 19.13 19.05 -34.41
CA SER A 496 19.29 17.85 -35.25
C SER A 496 17.95 17.28 -35.72
N HIS A 497 16.89 17.47 -34.93
CA HIS A 497 15.52 17.14 -35.30
C HIS A 497 14.91 18.12 -36.35
N LEU A 498 15.57 19.24 -36.68
CA LEU A 498 15.10 20.21 -37.68
C LEU A 498 15.83 20.10 -39.03
N ARG A 499 16.75 19.13 -39.18
CA ARG A 499 17.47 18.94 -40.46
C ARG A 499 16.50 18.63 -41.60
N ARG A 500 16.66 19.35 -42.73
CA ARG A 500 15.75 19.39 -43.90
C ARG A 500 15.50 18.05 -44.62
N ALA A 501 16.34 17.04 -44.44
CA ALA A 501 16.18 15.74 -45.09
C ALA A 501 16.40 14.60 -44.06
N PRO A 502 15.38 14.22 -43.28
CA PRO A 502 15.49 13.06 -42.42
C PRO A 502 15.49 11.79 -43.28
N ARG A 503 16.46 10.90 -43.03
CA ARG A 503 16.35 9.51 -43.50
C ARG A 503 15.25 8.85 -42.66
N PRO A 504 14.32 8.08 -43.24
CA PRO A 504 13.36 7.33 -42.44
C PRO A 504 14.10 6.35 -41.52
N PHE A 505 13.55 6.09 -40.33
CA PHE A 505 14.11 5.09 -39.42
C PHE A 505 14.28 3.73 -40.13
N PRO A 506 15.49 3.14 -40.13
CA PRO A 506 15.77 1.97 -40.94
C PRO A 506 15.04 0.72 -40.42
N ARG A 507 14.77 -0.22 -41.33
CA ARG A 507 14.41 -1.59 -40.96
C ARG A 507 15.69 -2.31 -40.51
N LEU A 508 15.68 -2.85 -39.29
CA LEU A 508 16.82 -3.53 -38.72
C LEU A 508 16.93 -4.97 -39.25
N ASP A 509 18.14 -5.51 -39.32
CA ASP A 509 18.36 -6.90 -39.74
C ASP A 509 17.88 -7.88 -38.65
N GLU A 510 16.75 -8.53 -38.93
CA GLU A 510 16.08 -9.50 -38.06
C GLU A 510 17.00 -10.68 -37.70
N GLY A 511 17.76 -11.19 -38.67
CA GLY A 511 18.68 -12.32 -38.48
C GLY A 511 19.86 -11.96 -37.58
N MET A 512 20.40 -10.75 -37.71
CA MET A 512 21.49 -10.26 -36.87
C MET A 512 21.05 -10.08 -35.42
N VAL A 513 19.90 -9.46 -35.17
CA VAL A 513 19.39 -9.27 -33.80
C VAL A 513 19.09 -10.63 -33.15
N GLN A 514 18.45 -11.54 -33.87
CA GLN A 514 18.19 -12.89 -33.36
C GLN A 514 19.48 -13.66 -33.07
N TRP A 515 20.50 -13.55 -33.93
CA TRP A 515 21.79 -14.17 -33.69
C TRP A 515 22.48 -13.66 -32.41
N ILE A 516 22.38 -12.35 -32.12
CA ILE A 516 22.89 -11.78 -30.86
C ILE A 516 22.15 -12.38 -29.66
N VAL A 517 20.83 -12.48 -29.74
CA VAL A 517 19.98 -13.05 -28.69
C VAL A 517 20.30 -14.53 -28.45
N ASP A 518 20.43 -15.33 -29.51
CA ASP A 518 20.75 -16.75 -29.43
C ASP A 518 22.16 -16.97 -28.86
N GLN A 519 23.14 -16.16 -29.28
CA GLN A 519 24.50 -16.24 -28.75
C GLN A 519 24.56 -15.92 -27.25
N ALA A 520 23.83 -14.90 -26.80
CA ALA A 520 23.74 -14.56 -25.38
C ALA A 520 23.04 -15.67 -24.57
N THR A 521 21.98 -16.25 -25.12
CA THR A 521 21.23 -17.36 -24.51
C THR A 521 22.12 -18.58 -24.34
N ALA A 522 22.89 -18.95 -25.37
CA ALA A 522 23.86 -20.05 -25.32
C ALA A 522 24.96 -19.82 -24.25
N LYS A 523 25.44 -18.57 -24.09
CA LYS A 523 26.40 -18.21 -23.02
C LYS A 523 25.80 -18.36 -21.61
N MET A 524 24.49 -18.21 -21.46
CA MET A 524 23.80 -18.29 -20.16
C MET A 524 23.42 -19.71 -19.75
N GLN A 525 23.38 -20.69 -20.67
CA GLN A 525 23.03 -22.10 -20.36
C GLN A 525 24.01 -22.78 -19.39
N GLY A 526 25.21 -22.22 -19.17
CA GLY A 526 26.19 -22.69 -18.18
C GLY A 526 26.31 -21.84 -16.92
N ALA A 527 25.51 -20.77 -16.77
CA ALA A 527 25.60 -19.90 -15.61
C ALA A 527 24.85 -20.52 -14.40
N PRO A 528 25.45 -20.53 -13.20
CA PRO A 528 24.77 -21.03 -12.01
C PRO A 528 23.51 -20.20 -11.74
N PRO A 529 22.38 -20.82 -11.32
CA PRO A 529 21.18 -20.09 -11.00
C PRO A 529 21.46 -19.07 -9.89
N ALA A 530 21.12 -17.81 -10.13
CA ALA A 530 21.21 -16.78 -9.10
C ALA A 530 20.12 -17.03 -8.05
N VAL A 531 20.45 -17.79 -7.01
CA VAL A 531 19.57 -18.01 -5.86
C VAL A 531 19.79 -16.90 -4.85
N LYS A 532 18.79 -16.05 -4.64
CA LYS A 532 18.76 -15.10 -3.53
C LYS A 532 18.48 -15.89 -2.25
N ALA A 533 19.44 -15.95 -1.33
CA ALA A 533 19.21 -16.50 0.00
C ALA A 533 18.37 -15.48 0.80
N GLU A 534 17.05 -15.59 0.74
CA GLU A 534 16.18 -14.80 1.61
C GLU A 534 16.33 -15.28 3.05
N LYS A 535 16.86 -14.41 3.91
CA LYS A 535 16.97 -14.69 5.34
C LYS A 535 15.60 -14.56 5.99
N LYS A 536 14.87 -15.67 6.05
CA LYS A 536 13.59 -15.76 6.76
C LYS A 536 13.83 -15.81 8.27
N THR A 537 13.07 -15.04 9.03
CA THR A 537 13.15 -14.98 10.49
C THR A 537 11.75 -15.00 11.09
N THR A 538 11.66 -15.27 12.39
CA THR A 538 10.41 -15.09 13.12
C THR A 538 10.12 -13.59 13.23
N VAL A 539 8.98 -13.15 12.72
CA VAL A 539 8.58 -11.75 12.75
C VAL A 539 8.19 -11.36 14.18
N PRO A 540 8.87 -10.39 14.80
CA PRO A 540 8.58 -9.97 16.17
C PRO A 540 7.16 -9.42 16.31
N SER A 541 6.46 -9.78 17.38
CA SER A 541 5.07 -9.38 17.63
C SER A 541 4.92 -7.92 18.08
N GLY A 542 6.02 -7.29 18.50
CA GLY A 542 6.00 -5.95 19.12
C GLY A 542 5.36 -5.93 20.52
N PRO A 543 5.22 -4.74 21.12
CA PRO A 543 4.67 -4.59 22.46
C PRO A 543 3.21 -5.07 22.55
N PRO A 544 2.79 -5.71 23.66
CA PRO A 544 1.40 -6.10 23.85
C PRO A 544 0.44 -4.92 23.79
N MET A 545 -0.74 -5.13 23.21
CA MET A 545 -1.78 -4.08 23.06
C MET A 545 -2.22 -3.44 24.40
N THR A 546 -2.11 -4.14 25.52
CA THR A 546 -2.41 -3.59 26.86
C THR A 546 -1.38 -2.54 27.30
N ALA A 547 -0.09 -2.82 27.08
CA ALA A 547 1.00 -1.87 27.32
C ALA A 547 0.91 -0.62 26.42
N ILE A 548 0.09 -0.68 25.35
CA ILE A 548 -0.12 0.43 24.44
C ILE A 548 -1.03 1.53 25.04
N LEU A 549 -2.06 1.15 25.79
CA LEU A 549 -3.06 2.10 26.31
C LEU A 549 -2.73 2.68 27.68
N GLU A 550 -1.89 2.03 28.48
CA GLU A 550 -1.72 2.37 29.90
C GLU A 550 -1.25 3.81 30.16
N ARG A 551 -0.76 4.56 29.16
CA ARG A 551 -0.32 5.96 29.32
C ARG A 551 -1.06 7.01 28.48
N SER A 552 -1.89 6.60 27.52
CA SER A 552 -2.74 7.55 26.75
C SER A 552 -3.94 8.05 27.59
N SER A 553 -4.18 7.45 28.76
CA SER A 553 -5.20 7.80 29.75
C SER A 553 -4.97 9.12 30.50
N GLY A 554 -4.03 9.96 30.05
CA GLY A 554 -3.60 11.19 30.73
C GLY A 554 -4.63 12.32 30.83
N LEU A 555 -5.83 12.17 30.24
CA LEU A 555 -6.85 13.24 30.21
C LEU A 555 -8.13 12.99 31.02
N HIS A 556 -8.21 11.95 31.87
CA HIS A 556 -9.50 11.65 32.52
C HIS A 556 -9.40 11.41 34.03
N GLY A 557 -9.16 12.47 34.82
CA GLY A 557 -9.37 12.41 36.29
C GLY A 557 -10.78 11.93 36.68
N ASN A 558 -11.78 12.13 35.80
CA ASN A 558 -13.15 11.64 35.98
C ASN A 558 -13.31 10.12 35.76
N SER A 559 -12.47 9.46 34.96
CA SER A 559 -12.54 8.01 34.79
C SER A 559 -11.93 7.28 35.99
N ALA A 560 -10.81 7.76 36.53
CA ALA A 560 -10.16 7.18 37.70
C ALA A 560 -11.10 7.06 38.90
N ARG A 561 -11.83 8.13 39.23
CA ARG A 561 -12.84 8.11 40.31
C ARG A 561 -13.99 7.13 40.05
N ARG A 562 -14.43 7.01 38.79
CA ARG A 562 -15.48 6.04 38.40
C ARG A 562 -14.98 4.60 38.55
N LEU A 563 -13.74 4.32 38.16
CA LEU A 563 -13.11 3.00 38.33
C LEU A 563 -12.96 2.65 39.82
N GLU A 564 -12.53 3.60 40.65
CA GLU A 564 -12.40 3.42 42.09
C GLU A 564 -13.75 3.11 42.77
N VAL A 565 -14.83 3.79 42.35
CA VAL A 565 -16.20 3.48 42.82
C VAL A 565 -16.61 2.05 42.47
N VAL A 566 -16.23 1.54 41.29
CA VAL A 566 -16.47 0.15 40.89
C VAL A 566 -15.67 -0.81 41.79
N ARG A 567 -14.36 -0.58 41.97
CA ARG A 567 -13.51 -1.40 42.83
C ARG A 567 -14.02 -1.47 44.27
N ASN A 568 -14.30 -0.31 44.88
CA ASN A 568 -14.79 -0.21 46.25
C ASN A 568 -16.12 -0.94 46.44
N CYS A 569 -17.03 -0.83 45.48
CA CYS A 569 -18.30 -1.54 45.54
C CYS A 569 -18.10 -3.06 45.50
N ILE A 570 -17.22 -3.56 44.62
CA ILE A 570 -16.90 -4.99 44.54
C ILE A 570 -16.26 -5.45 45.86
N SER A 571 -15.26 -4.72 46.38
CA SER A 571 -14.66 -5.03 47.68
C SER A 571 -15.70 -5.09 48.80
N TYR A 572 -16.64 -4.16 48.87
CA TYR A 572 -17.71 -4.19 49.88
C TYR A 572 -18.65 -5.38 49.74
N VAL A 573 -18.99 -5.79 48.51
CA VAL A 573 -19.81 -7.01 48.28
C VAL A 573 -19.06 -8.23 48.84
N PHE A 574 -17.78 -8.39 48.49
CA PHE A 574 -17.00 -9.53 48.93
C PHE A 574 -16.61 -9.46 50.42
N GLU A 575 -16.51 -8.29 51.03
CA GLU A 575 -16.30 -8.13 52.48
C GLU A 575 -17.59 -8.31 53.30
N GLY A 576 -18.75 -8.53 52.67
CA GLY A 576 -20.04 -8.66 53.34
C GLY A 576 -20.63 -7.32 53.83
N LYS A 577 -20.08 -6.18 53.40
CA LYS A 577 -20.54 -4.82 53.72
C LYS A 577 -21.68 -4.39 52.79
N MET A 578 -22.78 -5.15 52.80
CA MET A 578 -23.87 -5.01 51.82
C MET A 578 -24.59 -3.65 51.84
N LEU A 579 -24.65 -2.98 53.00
CA LEU A 579 -25.23 -1.64 53.13
C LEU A 579 -24.41 -0.57 52.38
N GLU A 580 -23.07 -0.66 52.45
CA GLU A 580 -22.19 0.28 51.74
C GLU A 580 -22.16 -0.02 50.24
N ALA A 581 -22.14 -1.30 49.86
CA ALA A 581 -22.30 -1.71 48.46
C ALA A 581 -23.61 -1.18 47.86
N LYS A 582 -24.73 -1.26 48.60
CA LYS A 582 -26.04 -0.75 48.16
C LYS A 582 -26.04 0.76 47.89
N LYS A 583 -25.30 1.55 48.67
CA LYS A 583 -25.15 3.01 48.46
C LYS A 583 -24.39 3.31 47.17
N LEU A 584 -23.37 2.52 46.84
CA LEU A 584 -22.53 2.72 45.65
C LEU A 584 -23.16 2.16 44.37
N LEU A 585 -24.04 1.16 44.46
CA LEU A 585 -24.59 0.45 43.30
C LEU A 585 -25.19 1.37 42.20
N PRO A 586 -25.99 2.41 42.48
CA PRO A 586 -26.51 3.30 41.42
C PRO A 586 -25.41 4.11 40.71
N ALA A 587 -24.31 4.43 41.40
CA ALA A 587 -23.15 5.08 40.80
C ALA A 587 -22.35 4.09 39.95
N VAL A 588 -22.20 2.85 40.41
CA VAL A 588 -21.57 1.75 39.66
C VAL A 588 -22.33 1.46 38.37
N LEU A 589 -23.64 1.23 38.42
CA LEU A 589 -24.44 0.95 37.22
C LEU A 589 -24.34 2.08 36.18
N ARG A 590 -24.29 3.35 36.62
CA ARG A 590 -24.02 4.47 35.71
C ARG A 590 -22.60 4.47 35.14
N ALA A 591 -21.61 4.08 35.94
CA ALA A 591 -20.23 3.95 35.50
C ALA A 591 -20.05 2.82 34.48
N LEU A 592 -20.77 1.70 34.66
CA LEU A 592 -20.73 0.52 33.79
C LEU A 592 -21.26 0.75 32.37
N LYS A 593 -21.96 1.86 32.10
CA LYS A 593 -22.19 2.31 30.72
C LYS A 593 -20.88 2.56 29.96
N GLY A 594 -19.81 2.91 30.68
CA GLY A 594 -18.48 3.10 30.12
C GLY A 594 -17.67 1.79 30.03
N ARG A 595 -17.03 1.56 28.89
CA ARG A 595 -16.21 0.37 28.62
C ARG A 595 -15.11 0.10 29.66
N ALA A 596 -14.41 1.15 30.12
CA ALA A 596 -13.31 1.01 31.09
C ALA A 596 -13.81 0.45 32.43
N ALA A 597 -15.01 0.87 32.88
CA ALA A 597 -15.62 0.37 34.09
C ALA A 597 -16.07 -1.09 33.95
N ARG A 598 -16.60 -1.49 32.78
CA ARG A 598 -16.95 -2.89 32.48
C ARG A 598 -15.72 -3.80 32.50
N ARG A 599 -14.60 -3.37 31.90
CA ARG A 599 -13.31 -4.10 31.98
C ARG A 599 -12.81 -4.19 33.42
N CYS A 600 -12.83 -3.10 34.16
CA CYS A 600 -12.43 -3.08 35.57
C CYS A 600 -13.27 -4.07 36.38
N LEU A 601 -14.58 -4.10 36.18
CA LEU A 601 -15.46 -5.06 36.86
C LEU A 601 -15.10 -6.50 36.53
N ALA A 602 -14.90 -6.85 35.26
CA ALA A 602 -14.49 -8.19 34.87
C ALA A 602 -13.14 -8.59 35.49
N GLN A 603 -12.16 -7.68 35.54
CA GLN A 603 -10.86 -7.93 36.17
C GLN A 603 -10.95 -8.17 37.67
N GLU A 604 -11.66 -7.32 38.42
CA GLU A 604 -11.82 -7.46 39.88
C GLU A 604 -12.58 -8.75 40.23
N LEU A 605 -13.62 -9.09 39.48
CA LEU A 605 -14.35 -10.35 39.67
C LEU A 605 -13.47 -11.57 39.35
N HIS A 606 -12.64 -11.49 38.33
CA HIS A 606 -11.70 -12.57 37.99
C HIS A 606 -10.68 -12.82 39.10
N LEU A 607 -10.16 -11.77 39.74
CA LEU A 607 -9.26 -11.90 40.90
C LEU A 607 -9.92 -12.68 42.05
N HIS A 608 -11.20 -12.43 42.31
CA HIS A 608 -11.93 -13.17 43.34
C HIS A 608 -12.18 -14.63 42.96
N VAL A 609 -12.37 -14.95 41.68
CA VAL A 609 -12.43 -16.35 41.21
C VAL A 609 -11.09 -17.05 41.44
N GLN A 610 -9.96 -16.42 41.11
CA GLN A 610 -8.62 -16.96 41.36
C GLN A 610 -8.33 -17.20 42.86
N GLN A 611 -8.94 -16.39 43.73
CA GLN A 611 -8.87 -16.54 45.18
C GLN A 611 -9.84 -17.61 45.73
N ASN A 612 -10.46 -18.44 44.89
CA ASN A 612 -11.48 -19.43 45.25
C ASN A 612 -12.73 -18.84 45.94
N ARG A 613 -13.09 -17.59 45.63
CA ARG A 613 -14.25 -16.89 46.22
C ARG A 613 -15.46 -16.86 45.30
N ALA A 614 -15.64 -17.91 44.49
CA ALA A 614 -16.71 -17.98 43.49
C ALA A 614 -18.08 -18.40 44.06
N VAL A 615 -18.11 -18.99 45.26
CA VAL A 615 -19.35 -19.38 45.95
C VAL A 615 -19.83 -18.21 46.80
N LEU A 616 -21.01 -17.67 46.47
CA LEU A 616 -21.56 -16.44 47.05
C LEU A 616 -22.79 -16.73 47.92
N ASP A 617 -23.03 -15.87 48.91
CA ASP A 617 -24.32 -15.83 49.59
C ASP A 617 -25.43 -15.20 48.70
N HIS A 618 -26.67 -15.24 49.18
CA HIS A 618 -27.82 -14.74 48.41
C HIS A 618 -27.68 -13.25 48.01
N GLN A 619 -27.24 -12.39 48.92
CA GLN A 619 -27.14 -10.95 48.67
C GLN A 619 -25.94 -10.62 47.79
N GLN A 620 -24.80 -11.28 48.01
CA GLN A 620 -23.61 -11.15 47.17
C GLN A 620 -23.90 -11.56 45.73
N PHE A 621 -24.58 -12.70 45.55
CA PHE A 621 -24.95 -13.22 44.24
C PHE A 621 -25.81 -12.23 43.46
N ASP A 622 -26.85 -11.66 44.08
CA ASP A 622 -27.74 -10.71 43.42
C ASP A 622 -27.00 -9.43 42.97
N PHE A 623 -26.05 -8.92 43.78
CA PHE A 623 -25.24 -7.77 43.39
C PHE A 623 -24.30 -8.09 42.22
N VAL A 624 -23.59 -9.22 42.26
CA VAL A 624 -22.66 -9.63 41.20
C VAL A 624 -23.41 -9.83 39.88
N VAL A 625 -24.52 -10.59 39.90
CA VAL A 625 -25.36 -10.83 38.72
C VAL A 625 -25.93 -9.53 38.17
N ARG A 626 -26.39 -8.61 39.02
CA ARG A 626 -26.93 -7.33 38.56
C ARG A 626 -25.87 -6.47 37.86
N MET A 627 -24.64 -6.48 38.36
CA MET A 627 -23.54 -5.77 37.69
C MET A 627 -23.12 -6.45 36.38
N MET A 628 -23.05 -7.78 36.34
CA MET A 628 -22.79 -8.53 35.11
C MET A 628 -23.87 -8.28 34.04
N ASN A 629 -25.15 -8.28 34.43
CA ASN A 629 -26.27 -7.97 33.54
C ASN A 629 -26.17 -6.57 32.95
N CYS A 630 -25.80 -5.58 33.76
CA CYS A 630 -25.57 -4.21 33.27
C CYS A 630 -24.44 -4.15 32.24
N CYS A 631 -23.35 -4.91 32.45
CA CYS A 631 -22.24 -4.95 31.50
C CYS A 631 -22.65 -5.51 30.13
N LEU A 632 -23.50 -6.55 30.13
CA LEU A 632 -23.97 -7.25 28.94
C LEU A 632 -25.09 -6.49 28.21
N GLN A 633 -25.98 -5.81 28.93
CA GLN A 633 -27.05 -4.97 28.36
C GLN A 633 -26.51 -3.85 27.46
N ASP A 634 -25.37 -3.25 27.85
CA ASP A 634 -24.73 -2.17 27.10
C ASP A 634 -23.60 -2.71 26.17
N CYS A 635 -23.51 -4.02 25.91
CA CYS A 635 -22.60 -4.57 24.91
C CYS A 635 -23.15 -4.31 23.50
N THR A 636 -22.46 -3.47 22.73
CA THR A 636 -22.67 -3.37 21.28
C THR A 636 -22.09 -4.61 20.58
N SER A 637 -22.44 -4.84 19.31
CA SER A 637 -21.84 -5.90 18.47
C SER A 637 -20.29 -5.87 18.45
N LEU A 638 -19.71 -4.70 18.71
CA LEU A 638 -18.27 -4.45 18.77
C LEU A 638 -17.66 -4.66 20.18
N ASP A 639 -18.49 -4.81 21.22
CA ASP A 639 -18.08 -5.17 22.59
C ASP A 639 -18.33 -6.65 22.91
N GLU A 640 -19.08 -7.37 22.07
CA GLU A 640 -19.37 -8.81 22.20
C GLU A 640 -18.09 -9.63 22.43
N HIS A 641 -17.08 -9.43 21.59
CA HIS A 641 -15.81 -10.16 21.68
C HIS A 641 -14.82 -9.64 22.74
N GLY A 642 -15.18 -8.58 23.47
CA GLY A 642 -14.32 -7.97 24.49
C GLY A 642 -14.83 -8.17 25.90
N ILE A 643 -15.99 -7.59 26.21
CA ILE A 643 -16.57 -7.63 27.57
C ILE A 643 -17.29 -8.96 27.79
N ALA A 644 -18.12 -9.42 26.85
CA ALA A 644 -18.84 -10.69 27.03
C ALA A 644 -17.85 -11.87 27.06
N ALA A 645 -16.81 -11.85 26.24
CA ALA A 645 -15.68 -12.78 26.31
C ALA A 645 -15.03 -12.84 27.70
N ALA A 646 -14.75 -11.67 28.31
CA ALA A 646 -14.16 -11.59 29.65
C ALA A 646 -15.11 -12.02 30.77
N LEU A 647 -16.43 -11.85 30.57
CA LEU A 647 -17.46 -12.25 31.52
C LEU A 647 -17.83 -13.74 31.40
N LEU A 648 -17.63 -14.37 30.25
CA LEU A 648 -17.98 -15.77 30.00
C LEU A 648 -17.41 -16.76 31.06
N PRO A 649 -16.10 -16.74 31.40
CA PRO A 649 -15.59 -17.62 32.47
C PRO A 649 -16.09 -17.23 33.86
N LEU A 650 -16.56 -15.99 34.06
CA LEU A 650 -17.06 -15.52 35.36
C LEU A 650 -18.50 -15.95 35.59
N VAL A 651 -19.35 -15.89 34.55
CA VAL A 651 -20.76 -16.30 34.65
C VAL A 651 -20.90 -17.80 34.86
N THR A 652 -19.92 -18.59 34.42
CA THR A 652 -19.82 -20.03 34.68
C THR A 652 -19.16 -20.37 36.00
N ALA A 653 -18.31 -19.49 36.56
CA ALA A 653 -17.65 -19.70 37.85
C ALA A 653 -18.52 -19.31 39.06
N PHE A 654 -19.14 -18.13 39.03
CA PHE A 654 -19.89 -17.63 40.20
C PHE A 654 -21.19 -18.38 40.41
N CYS A 655 -21.42 -18.85 41.64
CA CYS A 655 -22.63 -19.60 41.99
C CYS A 655 -23.10 -19.35 43.43
N ARG A 656 -24.36 -19.68 43.71
CA ARG A 656 -24.92 -19.73 45.08
C ARG A 656 -25.57 -21.08 45.35
N LYS A 657 -25.55 -21.51 46.62
CA LYS A 657 -26.24 -22.72 47.08
C LYS A 657 -27.64 -22.36 47.57
N LEU A 658 -28.67 -22.99 47.01
CA LEU A 658 -30.07 -22.73 47.38
C LEU A 658 -30.58 -23.72 48.43
N SER A 659 -30.39 -25.02 48.17
CA SER A 659 -30.74 -26.13 49.04
C SER A 659 -29.68 -27.23 48.92
N PRO A 660 -29.66 -28.26 49.79
CA PRO A 660 -28.70 -29.36 49.67
C PRO A 660 -28.74 -29.96 48.26
N GLY A 661 -27.59 -29.96 47.57
CA GLY A 661 -27.46 -30.47 46.20
C GLY A 661 -27.90 -29.51 45.08
N VAL A 662 -28.44 -28.32 45.38
CA VAL A 662 -28.91 -27.37 44.36
C VAL A 662 -28.02 -26.12 44.34
N THR A 663 -27.32 -25.94 43.22
CA THR A 663 -26.44 -24.80 42.96
C THR A 663 -26.99 -24.00 41.78
N GLN A 664 -27.13 -22.69 41.97
CA GLN A 664 -27.50 -21.78 40.89
C GLN A 664 -26.26 -21.01 40.42
N PHE A 665 -25.94 -21.11 39.13
CA PHE A 665 -24.85 -20.36 38.50
C PHE A 665 -25.34 -19.00 37.99
N ALA A 666 -24.44 -18.01 37.98
CA ALA A 666 -24.72 -16.68 37.44
C ALA A 666 -25.19 -16.74 35.97
N TYR A 667 -24.67 -17.69 35.19
CA TYR A 667 -25.09 -17.98 33.81
C TYR A 667 -26.63 -18.06 33.67
N SER A 668 -27.32 -18.78 34.56
CA SER A 668 -28.78 -18.93 34.52
C SER A 668 -29.56 -17.61 34.58
N CYS A 669 -28.94 -16.54 35.08
CA CYS A 669 -29.54 -15.23 35.24
C CYS A 669 -29.18 -14.25 34.11
N VAL A 670 -28.25 -14.64 33.24
CA VAL A 670 -27.71 -13.79 32.15
C VAL A 670 -27.80 -14.46 30.78
N GLN A 671 -28.26 -15.72 30.70
CA GLN A 671 -28.32 -16.50 29.45
C GLN A 671 -29.21 -15.91 28.35
N GLU A 672 -30.15 -15.02 28.70
CA GLU A 672 -31.08 -14.37 27.75
C GLU A 672 -30.45 -13.21 26.96
N HIS A 673 -29.20 -12.81 27.24
CA HIS A 673 -28.55 -11.74 26.46
C HIS A 673 -28.23 -12.21 25.03
N VAL A 674 -28.52 -11.34 24.06
CA VAL A 674 -28.38 -11.59 22.60
C VAL A 674 -26.98 -12.08 22.21
N VAL A 675 -25.93 -11.62 22.90
CA VAL A 675 -24.53 -12.02 22.63
C VAL A 675 -24.32 -13.54 22.72
N TRP A 676 -25.09 -14.24 23.56
CA TRP A 676 -24.99 -15.70 23.69
C TRP A 676 -25.70 -16.45 22.57
N SER A 677 -26.53 -15.76 21.77
CA SER A 677 -27.20 -16.33 20.59
C SER A 677 -26.40 -16.11 19.30
N THR A 678 -25.32 -15.32 19.33
CA THR A 678 -24.49 -15.00 18.15
C THR A 678 -23.50 -16.14 17.82
N PRO A 679 -23.61 -16.84 16.68
CA PRO A 679 -22.70 -17.93 16.33
C PRO A 679 -21.23 -17.47 16.21
N GLN A 680 -21.00 -16.27 15.67
CA GLN A 680 -19.67 -15.69 15.48
C GLN A 680 -18.96 -15.46 16.83
N PHE A 681 -19.69 -15.12 17.88
CA PHE A 681 -19.14 -14.98 19.24
C PHE A 681 -18.57 -16.32 19.74
N TRP A 682 -19.35 -17.39 19.61
CA TRP A 682 -18.91 -18.72 20.04
C TRP A 682 -17.74 -19.27 19.23
N GLU A 683 -17.75 -19.06 17.90
CA GLU A 683 -16.59 -19.41 17.07
C GLU A 683 -15.33 -18.69 17.54
N ALA A 684 -15.41 -17.37 17.77
CA ALA A 684 -14.27 -16.58 18.23
C ALA A 684 -13.75 -17.04 19.59
N MET A 685 -14.64 -17.33 20.55
CA MET A 685 -14.28 -17.85 21.87
C MET A 685 -13.64 -19.23 21.79
N PHE A 686 -14.23 -20.15 21.01
CA PHE A 686 -13.70 -21.49 20.82
C PHE A 686 -12.29 -21.45 20.23
N TYR A 687 -12.09 -20.73 19.13
CA TYR A 687 -10.77 -20.63 18.52
C TYR A 687 -9.76 -19.90 19.42
N GLY A 688 -10.21 -18.90 20.18
CA GLY A 688 -9.40 -18.21 21.19
C GLY A 688 -8.91 -19.15 22.29
N ASP A 689 -9.80 -19.96 22.84
CA ASP A 689 -9.48 -20.95 23.88
C ASP A 689 -8.57 -22.05 23.33
N VAL A 690 -8.87 -22.61 22.16
CA VAL A 690 -8.02 -23.60 21.49
C VAL A 690 -6.63 -23.03 21.27
N GLN A 691 -6.52 -21.80 20.78
CA GLN A 691 -5.24 -21.13 20.56
C GLN A 691 -4.48 -20.91 21.89
N THR A 692 -5.17 -20.58 22.97
CA THR A 692 -4.56 -20.41 24.31
C THR A 692 -4.01 -21.74 24.84
N HIS A 693 -4.78 -22.83 24.74
CA HIS A 693 -4.33 -24.16 25.14
C HIS A 693 -3.16 -24.64 24.28
N ILE A 694 -3.22 -24.44 22.96
CA ILE A 694 -2.10 -24.75 22.07
C ILE A 694 -0.87 -23.96 22.49
N ARG A 695 -0.97 -22.64 22.75
CA ARG A 695 0.15 -21.83 23.23
C ARG A 695 0.74 -22.38 24.53
N ALA A 696 -0.10 -22.78 25.48
CA ALA A 696 0.36 -23.36 26.75
C ALA A 696 1.16 -24.67 26.58
N LEU A 697 0.95 -25.42 25.49
CA LEU A 697 1.74 -26.62 25.18
C LEU A 697 3.15 -26.32 24.65
N TYR A 698 3.38 -25.12 24.11
CA TYR A 698 4.65 -24.73 23.47
C TYR A 698 5.42 -23.64 24.22
N LEU A 699 4.76 -22.93 25.14
CA LEU A 699 5.42 -22.06 26.08
C LEU A 699 5.93 -22.95 27.21
N GLU A 700 7.25 -23.14 27.31
CA GLU A 700 7.83 -23.71 28.53
C GLU A 700 7.34 -22.86 29.72
N PRO A 701 6.94 -23.48 30.85
CA PRO A 701 6.82 -22.71 32.08
C PRO A 701 8.15 -22.01 32.26
N ALA A 702 8.13 -20.70 32.48
CA ALA A 702 9.33 -20.00 32.89
C ALA A 702 9.72 -20.56 34.27
N GLU A 703 10.44 -21.67 34.28
CA GLU A 703 11.17 -22.10 35.46
C GLU A 703 12.17 -20.99 35.75
N ASP A 704 12.10 -20.49 36.99
CA ASP A 704 13.06 -19.55 37.55
C ASP A 704 14.47 -19.91 37.11
N ARG A 705 15.06 -19.11 36.23
CA ARG A 705 16.47 -19.23 35.86
C ARG A 705 17.30 -18.80 37.07
N ASP A 706 17.61 -19.77 37.92
CA ASP A 706 18.71 -19.65 38.88
C ASP A 706 20.04 -19.75 38.10
N PRO A 707 20.95 -18.76 38.19
CA PRO A 707 22.14 -18.71 37.34
C PRO A 707 23.27 -19.58 37.92
N SER A 708 23.08 -20.88 38.00
CA SER A 708 24.19 -21.82 38.20
C SER A 708 23.81 -23.26 37.90
N GLN A 709 24.06 -23.72 36.68
CA GLN A 709 24.76 -24.98 36.38
C GLN A 709 24.71 -25.27 34.87
N VAL A 710 25.89 -25.23 34.26
CA VAL A 710 26.15 -25.72 32.91
C VAL A 710 26.74 -27.13 33.07
N LEU A 711 26.03 -28.18 32.65
CA LEU A 711 26.59 -29.35 31.94
C LEU A 711 25.52 -30.42 31.61
N GLY A 712 25.47 -30.89 30.36
CA GLY A 712 25.37 -32.32 30.08
C GLY A 712 24.09 -32.93 29.48
N SER A 713 24.03 -32.97 28.13
CA SER A 713 23.50 -34.07 27.27
C SER A 713 21.98 -34.35 27.17
N PRO A 714 21.50 -34.93 26.03
CA PRO A 714 20.11 -34.85 25.60
C PRO A 714 19.28 -36.03 26.10
N ALA A 715 18.21 -35.74 26.84
CA ALA A 715 17.21 -36.73 27.22
C ALA A 715 16.03 -36.68 26.25
N THR A 716 15.89 -37.77 25.50
CA THR A 716 14.69 -38.21 24.78
C THR A 716 13.46 -38.18 25.69
N THR A 717 12.48 -37.33 25.39
CA THR A 717 11.16 -37.39 26.02
C THR A 717 10.15 -38.01 25.07
N SER A 718 9.80 -39.24 25.41
CA SER A 718 8.72 -40.03 24.86
C SER A 718 7.38 -39.33 24.99
N ARG A 719 6.67 -39.31 23.86
CA ARG A 719 5.23 -39.09 23.66
C ARG A 719 4.37 -39.46 24.89
N GLY A 720 3.70 -38.45 25.44
CA GLY A 720 2.43 -38.61 26.15
C GLY A 720 1.28 -38.14 25.26
N CYS A 721 0.78 -39.04 24.41
CA CYS A 721 -0.49 -38.82 23.71
C CYS A 721 -1.61 -38.99 24.75
N MET A 722 -2.01 -37.90 25.42
CA MET A 722 -3.26 -37.91 26.19
C MET A 722 -4.42 -37.60 25.25
N SER A 723 -5.35 -38.56 25.21
CA SER A 723 -6.61 -38.54 24.49
C SER A 723 -7.38 -37.23 24.72
N TRP A 724 -7.73 -36.56 23.63
CA TRP A 724 -8.53 -35.32 23.57
C TRP A 724 -9.97 -35.47 24.10
N CYS A 725 -10.39 -36.67 24.50
CA CYS A 725 -11.73 -36.92 25.05
C CYS A 725 -11.83 -36.91 26.59
N GLN A 726 -10.73 -36.88 27.34
CA GLN A 726 -10.79 -37.09 28.81
C GLN A 726 -10.81 -35.82 29.67
N VAL A 727 -10.58 -34.63 29.11
CA VAL A 727 -10.65 -33.36 29.87
C VAL A 727 -12.07 -32.78 29.93
N TRP A 728 -13.00 -33.26 29.09
CA TRP A 728 -14.41 -32.83 29.08
C TRP A 728 -15.37 -33.85 29.75
N GLY A 729 -14.84 -34.75 30.57
CA GLY A 729 -15.59 -35.85 31.19
C GLY A 729 -16.16 -35.60 32.59
N LEU A 730 -15.99 -34.41 33.17
CA LEU A 730 -16.54 -34.09 34.49
C LEU A 730 -17.20 -32.71 34.47
N GLY A 731 -18.53 -32.68 34.28
CA GLY A 731 -19.35 -31.49 34.54
C GLY A 731 -20.27 -31.00 33.41
N LEU A 732 -20.55 -31.81 32.38
CA LEU A 732 -21.39 -31.42 31.24
C LEU A 732 -22.90 -31.69 31.43
N GLU A 733 -23.41 -31.72 32.66
CA GLU A 733 -24.85 -31.95 32.92
C GLU A 733 -25.69 -30.67 33.13
N THR A 734 -25.13 -29.46 32.93
CA THR A 734 -25.91 -28.21 33.20
C THR A 734 -25.70 -27.04 32.20
N LEU A 735 -25.17 -27.27 31.00
CA LEU A 735 -25.20 -26.28 29.92
C LEU A 735 -26.38 -26.58 28.97
N PRO A 736 -27.22 -25.60 28.58
CA PRO A 736 -28.24 -25.83 27.58
C PRO A 736 -27.57 -26.01 26.21
N LEU A 737 -27.68 -27.24 25.70
CA LEU A 737 -27.16 -27.71 24.41
C LEU A 737 -27.82 -27.05 23.19
N ASP A 738 -28.83 -26.19 23.37
CA ASP A 738 -29.67 -25.71 22.29
C ASP A 738 -28.97 -24.69 21.36
N GLY A 739 -28.11 -23.81 21.90
CA GLY A 739 -27.32 -22.89 21.08
C GLY A 739 -26.16 -23.59 20.33
N TRP A 740 -25.61 -24.65 20.93
CA TRP A 740 -24.48 -25.40 20.37
C TRP A 740 -24.90 -26.39 19.26
N ALA A 741 -26.12 -26.93 19.34
CA ALA A 741 -26.67 -27.80 18.30
C ALA A 741 -26.99 -27.03 16.99
N GLN A 742 -27.33 -25.75 17.07
CA GLN A 742 -27.64 -24.92 15.90
C GLN A 742 -26.40 -24.44 15.12
N ALA A 743 -25.25 -24.28 15.76
CA ALA A 743 -24.00 -23.91 15.07
C ALA A 743 -23.30 -25.08 14.36
N ARG A 744 -23.82 -26.31 14.53
CA ARG A 744 -23.27 -27.54 13.94
C ARG A 744 -24.06 -28.07 12.74
N ALA A 745 -25.14 -27.39 12.34
CA ALA A 745 -26.01 -27.74 11.22
C ALA A 745 -25.70 -26.90 9.97
#